data_AF-A0AAU5CBD1-F1
#
_entry.id   AF-A0AAU5CBD1-F1
#
_cell.length_a   1.000
_cell.length_b   1.000
_cell.length_c   1.000
_cell.angle_alpha   90.00
_cell.angle_beta   90.00
_cell.angle_gamma   90.00
#
_symmetry.space_group_name_H-M   'P 1'
#
loop_
_entity.id
_entity.type
_entity.pdbx_description
1 polymer ?
#
loop_
_entity_poly.entity_id
_entity_poly.type
_entity_poly.pdbx_seq_one_letter_code
_entity_poly.pdbx_strand_id
1 'polypeptide(L)'
;MSELRGRTEEANAPAVTWLRKVTAGVQVRVLAETFPYSKSVWSEYRNGAKLIPEQLLNDVVDTLVSDTEMRERQRAEGRRLLEAAQKAVRRPAARPAPQASPGIPDRPSMPAGVGEVLLRLDDARLQQIEAMRKLADSEKRCSQLQEMVSVLQNQCAQLTEERDHARLEAHGAHELQAALEQSEMYREQAEGQLRHARKATEQAFELRLAAEANVARVQADARRTTGAAQGAGRLLPQPAGVGLDLPPLERIGEVLQAVQDQLVEQDEGLDELRSHLGVGGPVVADAAAPHVITGQVVARQDDLTVDSGIVHADPGDNRDNAVTSTDIATSTGRSVVVQTLSTALSPADLGRAVGMLRVRAGIEGWPVERMNAQADGGRLSSESRQVDNSVDGWLDGSQFPKLYWALDALIDALGATDGEKAAFFSSYVRIARRESEAFKEAYPRIERQGDESFESASRRVTEAEARARQEAAQHGRSPLAPNAIRIEAERNAPSLDDEQPHVAEPALSGSAPELSESPAPSSATGTQPDDENVSPGVSVVPGPPVNDVDDVDDVADALRGPDNFPAPPTPLTIALAGASDARQFGAQIEALRQRAGVGRADWSHARLASEVSQGFATRKARRAVKQWLAGKVLPSWSRLRPLLIAMGAGKGELAAFEEALRRVSHTATVMADPAEMMRRRSRRSDLIWLTALTCTAVFATAAATGILLSATYSADPVQPLWKPLIAILLNAVLAVGARTVLHRLYDRWVPGLVLLGWLLTLLTGYALPLLTDHDYGGRALADFIGFL
;
A
#
# COMPACT_ATOMS: atom_id res chain seq x y z
N MET A 1 34.11 -5.45 -18.92
CA MET A 1 33.65 -5.99 -20.22
C MET A 1 32.96 -7.31 -19.94
N SER A 2 31.66 -7.44 -20.20
CA SER A 2 30.92 -8.69 -19.95
C SER A 2 31.23 -9.73 -21.03
N GLU A 3 31.55 -10.95 -20.62
CA GLU A 3 31.78 -12.14 -21.45
C GLU A 3 30.60 -12.36 -22.42
N LEU A 4 30.90 -12.65 -23.69
CA LEU A 4 29.91 -12.91 -24.72
C LEU A 4 29.29 -14.30 -24.47
N ARG A 5 27.96 -14.40 -24.39
CA ARG A 5 27.27 -15.64 -23.98
C ARG A 5 26.83 -16.56 -25.11
N GLY A 6 27.29 -16.32 -26.34
CA GLY A 6 26.83 -17.08 -27.49
C GLY A 6 27.56 -18.41 -27.70
N ARG A 7 26.91 -19.37 -28.38
CA ARG A 7 27.37 -20.77 -28.54
C ARG A 7 28.73 -20.96 -29.23
N THR A 8 29.18 -19.98 -29.99
CA THR A 8 30.52 -19.92 -30.60
C THR A 8 31.01 -18.48 -30.56
N GLU A 9 32.27 -18.26 -30.16
CA GLU A 9 32.87 -16.91 -30.14
C GLU A 9 32.86 -16.29 -31.55
N GLU A 10 33.09 -17.11 -32.57
CA GLU A 10 33.14 -16.70 -33.97
C GLU A 10 31.79 -16.16 -34.50
N ALA A 11 30.65 -16.66 -34.00
CA ALA A 11 29.33 -16.20 -34.45
C ALA A 11 28.88 -14.90 -33.78
N ASN A 12 29.37 -14.62 -32.56
CA ASN A 12 28.80 -13.57 -31.72
C ASN A 12 29.73 -12.36 -31.56
N ALA A 13 31.05 -12.55 -31.65
CA ALA A 13 32.00 -11.46 -31.49
C ALA A 13 31.78 -10.30 -32.49
N PRO A 14 31.61 -10.51 -33.80
CA PRO A 14 31.58 -9.39 -34.72
C PRO A 14 30.24 -8.64 -34.71
N ALA A 15 29.10 -9.34 -34.73
CA ALA A 15 27.77 -8.72 -34.74
C ALA A 15 27.47 -7.95 -33.44
N VAL A 16 27.88 -8.49 -32.29
CA VAL A 16 27.69 -7.83 -30.99
C VAL A 16 28.59 -6.60 -30.84
N THR A 17 29.84 -6.70 -31.29
CA THR A 17 30.78 -5.58 -31.22
C THR A 17 30.31 -4.44 -32.11
N TRP A 18 29.80 -4.75 -33.30
CA TRP A 18 29.18 -3.77 -34.20
C TRP A 18 27.96 -3.10 -33.56
N LEU A 19 27.01 -3.89 -33.01
CA LEU A 19 25.82 -3.31 -32.36
C LEU A 19 26.20 -2.40 -31.18
N ARG A 20 27.18 -2.81 -30.36
CA ARG A 20 27.68 -2.00 -29.24
C ARG A 20 28.33 -0.69 -29.71
N LYS A 21 28.96 -0.68 -30.89
CA LYS A 21 29.57 0.49 -31.49
C LYS A 21 28.50 1.47 -32.01
N VAL A 22 27.50 0.97 -32.73
CA VAL A 22 26.39 1.80 -33.28
C VAL A 22 25.49 2.34 -32.16
N THR A 23 25.30 1.57 -31.08
CA THR A 23 24.51 1.99 -29.90
C THR A 23 25.35 2.59 -28.77
N ALA A 24 26.60 2.99 -29.05
CA ALA A 24 27.49 3.56 -28.04
C ALA A 24 26.89 4.87 -27.48
N GLY A 25 26.83 4.99 -26.15
CA GLY A 25 26.23 6.14 -25.48
C GLY A 25 24.71 6.08 -25.29
N VAL A 26 24.01 5.14 -25.92
CA VAL A 26 22.57 4.95 -25.73
C VAL A 26 22.29 3.89 -24.66
N GLN A 27 21.49 4.26 -23.66
CA GLN A 27 21.08 3.32 -22.61
C GLN A 27 20.06 2.31 -23.14
N VAL A 28 20.08 1.07 -22.63
CA VAL A 28 19.12 0.01 -23.01
C VAL A 28 17.67 0.44 -22.81
N ARG A 29 17.39 1.27 -21.79
CA ARG A 29 16.06 1.83 -21.56
C ARG A 29 15.59 2.72 -22.71
N VAL A 30 16.46 3.58 -23.23
CA VAL A 30 16.14 4.47 -24.35
C VAL A 30 15.92 3.64 -25.62
N LEU A 31 16.76 2.64 -25.88
CA LEU A 31 16.57 1.71 -27.00
C LEU A 31 15.22 0.98 -26.92
N ALA A 32 14.79 0.55 -25.74
CA ALA A 32 13.49 -0.10 -25.54
C ALA A 32 12.29 0.86 -25.66
N GLU A 33 12.50 2.15 -25.47
CA GLU A 33 11.46 3.18 -25.66
C GLU A 33 11.39 3.63 -27.13
N THR A 34 12.51 3.63 -27.85
CA THR A 34 12.59 4.04 -29.27
C THR A 34 12.19 2.93 -30.24
N PHE A 35 12.44 1.66 -29.90
CA PHE A 35 12.15 0.51 -30.76
C PHE A 35 11.18 -0.44 -30.04
N PRO A 36 10.29 -1.16 -30.76
CA PRO A 36 9.22 -2.00 -30.18
C PRO A 36 9.75 -3.33 -29.61
N TYR A 37 10.80 -3.27 -28.79
CA TYR A 37 11.45 -4.42 -28.17
C TYR A 37 11.73 -4.14 -26.69
N SER A 38 11.47 -5.13 -25.84
CA SER A 38 11.64 -4.99 -24.39
C SER A 38 13.11 -4.80 -23.98
N LYS A 39 13.33 -4.27 -22.77
CA LYS A 39 14.68 -4.06 -22.21
C LYS A 39 15.49 -5.36 -22.09
N SER A 40 14.83 -6.49 -21.79
CA SER A 40 15.49 -7.79 -21.69
C SER A 40 16.01 -8.25 -23.05
N VAL A 41 15.18 -8.12 -24.10
CA VAL A 41 15.54 -8.48 -25.47
C VAL A 41 16.70 -7.63 -25.99
N TRP A 42 16.72 -6.33 -25.70
CA TRP A 42 17.86 -5.46 -26.02
C TRP A 42 19.16 -5.87 -25.31
N SER A 43 19.07 -6.34 -24.07
CA SER A 43 20.21 -6.89 -23.34
C SER A 43 20.73 -8.16 -24.01
N GLU A 44 19.83 -9.05 -24.46
CA GLU A 44 20.17 -10.27 -25.21
C GLU A 44 20.82 -10.00 -26.57
N TYR A 45 20.38 -8.97 -27.28
CA TYR A 45 21.03 -8.52 -28.52
C TYR A 45 22.42 -7.96 -28.24
N ARG A 46 22.58 -7.13 -27.20
CA ARG A 46 23.88 -6.53 -26.84
C ARG A 46 24.87 -7.50 -26.20
N ASN A 47 24.43 -8.65 -25.70
CA ASN A 47 25.30 -9.66 -25.10
C ASN A 47 25.57 -10.86 -26.04
N GLY A 48 24.91 -10.90 -27.20
CA GLY A 48 25.06 -11.98 -28.18
C GLY A 48 24.33 -13.26 -27.83
N ALA A 49 23.38 -13.23 -26.88
CA ALA A 49 22.53 -14.37 -26.59
C ALA A 49 21.51 -14.61 -27.70
N LYS A 50 21.07 -13.53 -28.38
CA LYS A 50 20.08 -13.58 -29.47
C LYS A 50 20.60 -12.85 -30.71
N LEU A 51 20.33 -13.40 -31.90
CA LEU A 51 20.60 -12.75 -33.18
C LEU A 51 19.59 -11.62 -33.43
N ILE A 52 20.07 -10.47 -33.90
CA ILE A 52 19.25 -9.30 -34.22
C ILE A 52 18.51 -9.55 -35.54
N PRO A 53 17.18 -9.34 -35.63
CA PRO A 53 16.46 -9.39 -36.89
C PRO A 53 16.99 -8.33 -37.89
N GLU A 54 17.01 -8.65 -39.18
CA GLU A 54 17.52 -7.73 -40.21
C GLU A 54 16.73 -6.41 -40.26
N GLN A 55 15.41 -6.46 -40.06
CA GLN A 55 14.55 -5.27 -39.99
C GLN A 55 15.00 -4.32 -38.87
N LEU A 56 15.19 -4.87 -37.66
CA LEU A 56 15.66 -4.09 -36.50
C LEU A 56 17.06 -3.50 -36.74
N LEU A 57 17.93 -4.22 -37.46
CA LEU A 57 19.25 -3.70 -37.82
C LEU A 57 19.13 -2.43 -38.68
N ASN A 58 18.24 -2.45 -39.69
CA ASN A 58 18.01 -1.30 -40.55
C ASN A 58 17.39 -0.14 -39.76
N ASP A 59 16.38 -0.41 -38.92
CA ASP A 59 15.71 0.62 -38.12
C ASP A 59 16.68 1.33 -37.16
N VAL A 60 17.57 0.57 -36.53
CA VAL A 60 18.59 1.10 -35.60
C VAL A 60 19.56 2.03 -36.33
N VAL A 61 20.01 1.63 -37.52
CA VAL A 61 20.94 2.43 -38.32
C VAL A 61 20.25 3.69 -38.85
N ASP A 62 18.98 3.59 -39.24
CA ASP A 62 18.19 4.71 -39.76
C ASP A 62 17.90 5.77 -38.70
N THR A 63 17.66 5.32 -37.47
CA THR A 63 17.31 6.18 -36.34
C THR A 63 18.55 6.79 -35.67
N LEU A 64 19.63 6.02 -35.49
CA LEU A 64 20.79 6.45 -34.69
C LEU A 64 21.93 7.07 -35.51
N VAL A 65 21.99 6.83 -36.83
CA VAL A 65 23.04 7.38 -37.69
C VAL A 65 22.49 8.51 -38.55
N SER A 66 22.86 9.75 -38.22
CA SER A 66 22.36 10.96 -38.89
C SER A 66 22.88 11.14 -40.31
N ASP A 67 24.11 10.71 -40.59
CA ASP A 67 24.75 10.88 -41.90
C ASP A 67 24.33 9.76 -42.88
N THR A 68 23.83 10.16 -44.06
CA THR A 68 23.25 9.26 -45.08
C THR A 68 24.31 8.31 -45.66
N GLU A 69 25.52 8.79 -45.95
CA GLU A 69 26.59 7.92 -46.48
C GLU A 69 27.07 6.92 -45.41
N MET A 70 27.21 7.39 -44.16
CA MET A 70 27.57 6.54 -43.05
C MET A 70 26.47 5.48 -42.78
N ARG A 71 25.20 5.84 -42.95
CA ARG A 71 24.06 4.94 -42.79
C ARG A 71 24.14 3.77 -43.78
N GLU A 72 24.40 4.03 -45.05
CA GLU A 72 24.57 2.97 -46.06
C GLU A 72 25.75 2.05 -45.74
N ARG A 73 26.90 2.62 -45.34
CA ARG A 73 28.07 1.84 -44.93
C ARG A 73 27.77 0.97 -43.71
N GLN A 74 27.11 1.52 -42.68
CA GLN A 74 26.74 0.79 -41.48
C GLN A 74 25.71 -0.31 -41.75
N ARG A 75 24.73 -0.09 -42.64
CA ARG A 75 23.79 -1.14 -43.07
C ARG A 75 24.51 -2.26 -43.81
N ALA A 76 25.42 -1.94 -44.73
CA ALA A 76 26.18 -2.95 -45.46
C ALA A 76 27.09 -3.78 -44.54
N GLU A 77 27.78 -3.13 -43.60
CA GLU A 77 28.60 -3.80 -42.59
C GLU A 77 27.73 -4.68 -41.67
N GLY A 78 26.64 -4.15 -41.13
CA GLY A 78 25.72 -4.87 -40.27
C GLY A 78 25.11 -6.11 -40.93
N ARG A 79 24.66 -6.01 -42.19
CA ARG A 79 24.15 -7.17 -42.96
C ARG A 79 25.21 -8.23 -43.20
N ARG A 80 26.43 -7.84 -43.59
CA ARG A 80 27.55 -8.77 -43.79
C ARG A 80 27.86 -9.55 -42.51
N LEU A 81 27.82 -8.89 -41.35
CA LEU A 81 28.06 -9.51 -40.05
C LEU A 81 26.90 -10.42 -39.62
N LEU A 82 25.65 -10.01 -39.88
CA LEU A 82 24.47 -10.82 -39.58
C LEU A 82 24.45 -12.11 -40.42
N GLU A 83 24.78 -12.04 -41.71
CA GLU A 83 24.91 -13.21 -42.59
C GLU A 83 26.03 -14.15 -42.11
N ALA A 84 27.17 -13.61 -41.69
CA ALA A 84 28.26 -14.42 -41.14
C ALA A 84 27.82 -15.15 -39.85
N ALA A 85 27.11 -14.45 -38.97
CA ALA A 85 26.57 -15.03 -37.74
C ALA A 85 25.51 -16.12 -38.03
N GLN A 86 24.61 -15.88 -39.00
CA GLN A 86 23.63 -16.88 -39.44
C GLN A 86 24.29 -18.11 -40.07
N LYS A 87 25.33 -17.93 -40.90
CA LYS A 87 26.11 -19.04 -41.48
C LYS A 87 26.83 -19.86 -40.39
N ALA A 88 27.37 -19.20 -39.38
CA ALA A 88 28.02 -19.87 -38.25
C ALA A 88 27.02 -20.67 -37.40
N VAL A 89 25.80 -20.15 -37.19
CA VAL A 89 24.72 -20.89 -36.50
C VAL A 89 24.20 -22.06 -37.34
N ARG A 90 24.14 -21.91 -38.67
CA ARG A 90 23.72 -22.98 -39.60
C ARG A 90 24.77 -24.05 -39.81
N ARG A 91 26.05 -23.80 -39.51
CA ARG A 91 27.09 -24.83 -39.55
C ARG A 91 26.84 -25.72 -38.33
N PRO A 92 26.22 -26.90 -38.46
CA PRO A 92 26.09 -27.82 -37.34
C PRO A 92 27.51 -28.01 -36.82
N ALA A 93 27.74 -27.77 -35.52
CA ALA A 93 29.03 -27.95 -34.91
C ALA A 93 29.53 -29.32 -35.35
N ALA A 94 30.50 -29.35 -36.26
CA ALA A 94 31.04 -30.58 -36.79
C ALA A 94 31.60 -31.28 -35.57
N ARG A 95 30.87 -32.31 -35.12
CA ARG A 95 31.26 -33.15 -33.99
C ARG A 95 32.73 -33.46 -34.22
N PRO A 96 33.63 -33.05 -33.31
CA PRO A 96 35.06 -33.21 -33.54
C PRO A 96 35.28 -34.67 -33.91
N ALA A 97 35.78 -34.90 -35.13
CA ALA A 97 36.13 -36.23 -35.57
C ALA A 97 37.04 -36.82 -34.48
N PRO A 98 36.74 -38.02 -33.97
CA PRO A 98 37.56 -38.63 -32.94
C PRO A 98 38.99 -38.69 -33.48
N GLN A 99 39.88 -37.89 -32.89
CA GLN A 99 41.30 -38.02 -33.16
C GLN A 99 41.64 -39.47 -32.84
N ALA A 100 42.13 -40.18 -33.84
CA ALA A 100 42.59 -41.54 -33.71
C ALA A 100 43.74 -41.56 -32.69
N SER A 101 43.42 -41.82 -31.43
CA SER A 101 44.40 -42.27 -30.46
C SER A 101 44.94 -43.62 -30.95
N PRO A 102 46.26 -43.75 -31.18
CA PRO A 102 46.84 -45.02 -31.55
C PRO A 102 46.81 -45.96 -30.34
N GLY A 103 46.14 -47.10 -30.51
CA GLY A 103 46.30 -48.29 -29.67
C GLY A 103 45.83 -48.17 -28.21
N ILE A 104 44.51 -48.24 -27.98
CA ILE A 104 43.97 -48.69 -26.69
C ILE A 104 43.59 -50.17 -26.86
N PRO A 105 44.20 -51.11 -26.11
CA PRO A 105 43.91 -52.53 -26.19
C PRO A 105 42.45 -52.81 -25.76
N ASP A 106 41.90 -53.89 -26.33
CA ASP A 106 40.53 -54.38 -26.18
C ASP A 106 39.78 -53.87 -24.95
N ARG A 107 38.81 -53.00 -25.21
CA ARG A 107 37.88 -52.49 -24.22
C ARG A 107 37.07 -53.70 -23.71
N PRO A 108 37.13 -54.04 -22.40
CA PRO A 108 36.37 -55.17 -21.88
C PRO A 108 34.89 -54.93 -22.15
N SER A 109 34.25 -55.94 -22.76
CA SER A 109 32.80 -56.00 -22.95
C SER A 109 32.12 -55.58 -21.65
N MET A 110 31.45 -54.42 -21.66
CA MET A 110 30.63 -53.98 -20.53
C MET A 110 29.66 -55.12 -20.17
N PRO A 111 29.50 -55.48 -18.89
CA PRO A 111 28.59 -56.53 -18.49
C PRO A 111 27.18 -56.20 -18.99
N ALA A 112 26.47 -57.21 -19.52
CA ALA A 112 25.18 -57.05 -20.23
C ALA A 112 24.09 -56.30 -19.41
N GLY A 113 24.25 -56.13 -18.09
CA GLY A 113 23.33 -55.35 -17.25
C GLY A 113 23.63 -53.86 -17.11
N VAL A 114 24.84 -53.38 -17.41
CA VAL A 114 25.20 -51.95 -17.19
C VAL A 114 24.49 -51.04 -18.20
N GLY A 115 24.29 -51.50 -19.43
CA GLY A 115 23.58 -50.74 -20.46
C GLY A 115 22.12 -50.47 -20.09
N GLU A 116 21.43 -51.46 -19.51
CA GLU A 116 20.06 -51.32 -19.06
C GLU A 116 19.93 -50.32 -17.90
N VAL A 117 20.88 -50.35 -16.95
CA VAL A 117 20.91 -49.40 -15.83
C VAL A 117 21.16 -47.96 -16.30
N LEU A 118 22.02 -47.76 -17.30
CA LEU A 118 22.27 -46.44 -17.89
C LEU A 118 21.05 -45.91 -18.64
N LEU A 119 20.33 -46.77 -19.39
CA LEU A 119 19.08 -46.39 -20.04
C LEU A 119 18.02 -45.96 -19.02
N ARG A 120 17.82 -46.72 -17.93
CA ARG A 120 16.90 -46.33 -16.84
C ARG A 120 17.30 -45.01 -16.16
N LEU A 121 18.59 -44.71 -16.05
CA LEU A 121 19.08 -43.46 -15.50
C LEU A 121 18.79 -42.27 -16.43
N ASP A 122 18.95 -42.45 -17.74
CA ASP A 122 18.64 -41.42 -18.73
C ASP A 122 17.13 -41.18 -18.83
N ASP A 123 16.30 -42.22 -18.76
CA ASP A 123 14.84 -42.09 -18.68
C ASP A 123 14.40 -41.33 -17.43
N ALA A 124 14.97 -41.65 -16.26
CA ALA A 124 14.68 -40.93 -15.01
C ALA A 124 15.11 -39.45 -15.07
N ARG A 125 16.20 -39.13 -15.78
CA ARG A 125 16.62 -37.74 -16.01
C ARG A 125 15.69 -36.98 -16.95
N LEU A 126 15.20 -37.64 -17.99
CA LEU A 126 14.20 -37.04 -18.90
C LEU A 126 12.92 -36.71 -18.14
N GLN A 127 12.44 -37.63 -17.30
CA GLN A 127 11.28 -37.40 -16.43
C GLN A 127 11.50 -36.23 -15.45
N GLN A 128 12.71 -36.10 -14.88
CA GLN A 128 13.04 -34.96 -14.01
C GLN A 128 13.01 -33.62 -14.76
N ILE A 129 13.54 -33.57 -15.99
CA ILE A 129 13.53 -32.36 -16.82
C ILE A 129 12.09 -31.98 -17.18
N GLU A 130 11.26 -32.96 -17.52
CA GLU A 130 9.85 -32.74 -17.82
C GLU A 130 9.08 -32.22 -16.61
N ALA A 131 9.27 -32.82 -15.43
CA ALA A 131 8.68 -32.35 -14.18
C ALA A 131 9.09 -30.89 -13.86
N MET A 132 10.37 -30.55 -14.03
CA MET A 132 10.85 -29.18 -13.86
C MET A 132 10.22 -28.20 -14.85
N ARG A 133 10.00 -28.62 -16.10
CA ARG A 133 9.36 -27.79 -17.12
C ARG A 133 7.89 -27.53 -16.77
N LYS A 134 7.14 -28.57 -16.39
CA LYS A 134 5.75 -28.44 -15.94
C LYS A 134 5.63 -27.56 -14.69
N LEU A 135 6.58 -27.63 -13.76
CA LEU A 135 6.65 -26.73 -12.60
C LEU A 135 6.84 -25.28 -13.02
N ALA A 136 7.81 -24.98 -13.88
CA ALA A 136 8.08 -23.62 -14.35
C ALA A 136 6.87 -23.02 -15.12
N ASP A 137 6.19 -23.84 -15.92
CA ASP A 137 4.98 -23.43 -16.63
C ASP A 137 3.83 -23.13 -15.63
N SER A 138 3.69 -23.92 -14.56
CA SER A 138 2.70 -23.67 -13.49
C SER A 138 2.97 -22.38 -12.70
N GLU A 139 4.23 -22.10 -12.34
CA GLU A 139 4.62 -20.88 -11.62
C GLU A 139 4.35 -19.62 -12.46
N LYS A 140 4.61 -19.71 -13.77
CA LYS A 140 4.29 -18.63 -14.72
C LYS A 140 2.79 -18.33 -14.75
N ARG A 141 1.94 -19.36 -14.76
CA ARG A 141 0.47 -19.20 -14.73
C ARG A 141 -0.03 -18.61 -13.41
N CYS A 142 0.50 -19.08 -12.28
CA CYS A 142 0.22 -18.48 -10.96
C CYS A 142 0.53 -16.97 -10.94
N SER A 143 1.65 -16.58 -11.55
CA SER A 143 2.04 -15.16 -11.64
C SER A 143 1.04 -14.35 -12.48
N GLN A 144 0.58 -14.89 -13.60
CA GLN A 144 -0.43 -14.26 -14.48
C GLN A 144 -1.78 -14.11 -13.80
N LEU A 145 -2.27 -15.17 -13.13
CA LEU A 145 -3.52 -15.14 -12.37
C LEU A 145 -3.44 -14.12 -11.23
N GLN A 146 -2.31 -14.05 -10.53
CA GLN A 146 -2.10 -13.06 -9.47
C GLN A 146 -2.13 -11.62 -10.00
N GLU A 147 -1.51 -11.37 -11.16
CA GLU A 147 -1.57 -10.08 -11.83
C GLU A 147 -3.00 -9.71 -12.22
N MET A 148 -3.75 -10.64 -12.83
CA MET A 148 -5.14 -10.42 -13.21
C MET A 148 -6.06 -10.17 -12.01
N VAL A 149 -5.91 -10.91 -10.90
CA VAL A 149 -6.65 -10.66 -9.65
C VAL A 149 -6.35 -9.26 -9.12
N SER A 150 -5.09 -8.79 -9.19
CA SER A 150 -4.74 -7.44 -8.75
C SER A 150 -5.38 -6.34 -9.60
N VAL A 151 -5.50 -6.57 -10.91
CA VAL A 151 -6.19 -5.65 -11.82
C VAL A 151 -7.68 -5.60 -11.52
N LEU A 152 -8.33 -6.76 -11.34
CA LEU A 152 -9.75 -6.83 -10.99
C LEU A 152 -10.03 -6.18 -9.63
N GLN A 153 -9.16 -6.37 -8.63
CA GLN A 153 -9.30 -5.71 -7.32
C GLN A 153 -9.24 -4.19 -7.43
N ASN A 154 -8.30 -3.64 -8.21
CA ASN A 154 -8.21 -2.21 -8.44
C ASN A 154 -9.45 -1.66 -9.17
N GLN A 155 -9.97 -2.42 -10.15
CA GLN A 155 -11.19 -2.05 -10.86
C GLN A 155 -12.42 -2.10 -9.97
N CYS A 156 -12.60 -3.13 -9.14
CA CYS A 156 -13.67 -3.19 -8.15
C CYS A 156 -13.60 -2.01 -7.18
N ALA A 157 -12.40 -1.63 -6.71
CA ALA A 157 -12.23 -0.48 -5.84
C ALA A 157 -12.63 0.83 -6.54
N GLN A 158 -12.20 1.02 -7.80
CA GLN A 158 -12.57 2.19 -8.60
C GLN A 158 -14.08 2.24 -8.88
N LEU A 159 -14.70 1.14 -9.30
CA LEU A 159 -16.15 1.07 -9.56
C LEU A 159 -16.96 1.26 -8.27
N THR A 160 -16.45 0.84 -7.12
CA THR A 160 -17.08 1.10 -5.81
C THR A 160 -17.06 2.59 -5.50
N GLU A 161 -15.92 3.26 -5.72
CA GLU A 161 -15.79 4.71 -5.55
C GLU A 161 -16.70 5.47 -6.53
N GLU A 162 -16.74 5.07 -7.80
CA GLU A 162 -17.62 5.65 -8.82
C GLU A 162 -19.09 5.39 -8.53
N ARG A 163 -19.46 4.21 -8.03
CA ARG A 163 -20.82 3.92 -7.54
C ARG A 163 -21.18 4.79 -6.36
N ASP A 164 -20.29 4.95 -5.39
CA ASP A 164 -20.54 5.76 -4.20
C ASP A 164 -20.66 7.23 -4.58
N HIS A 165 -19.90 7.69 -5.58
CA HIS A 165 -20.05 9.00 -6.20
C HIS A 165 -21.38 9.14 -6.97
N ALA A 166 -21.72 8.16 -7.81
CA ALA A 166 -22.95 8.17 -8.60
C ALA A 166 -24.22 7.95 -7.76
N ARG A 167 -24.14 7.32 -6.58
CA ARG A 167 -25.24 7.25 -5.60
C ARG A 167 -25.56 8.63 -5.03
N LEU A 168 -24.58 9.53 -4.98
CA LEU A 168 -24.82 10.93 -4.65
C LEU A 168 -25.47 11.69 -5.83
N GLU A 169 -25.33 11.21 -7.07
CA GLU A 169 -25.84 11.86 -8.30
C GLU A 169 -27.10 11.18 -8.91
N ALA A 170 -27.45 9.99 -8.44
CA ALA A 170 -28.76 9.32 -8.43
C ALA A 170 -29.55 9.05 -9.72
N HIS A 171 -28.97 8.92 -10.92
CA HIS A 171 -29.63 8.18 -12.04
C HIS A 171 -28.73 7.11 -12.72
N GLY A 172 -27.41 7.08 -12.47
CA GLY A 172 -26.47 6.08 -13.04
C GLY A 172 -26.23 4.83 -12.17
N ALA A 173 -26.92 4.69 -11.04
CA ALA A 173 -26.58 3.69 -10.02
C ALA A 173 -26.83 2.23 -10.44
N HIS A 174 -27.79 1.96 -11.34
CA HIS A 174 -28.12 0.59 -11.74
C HIS A 174 -27.09 -0.02 -12.71
N GLU A 175 -26.59 0.73 -13.68
CA GLU A 175 -25.59 0.24 -14.64
C GLU A 175 -24.24 -0.02 -13.94
N LEU A 176 -23.83 0.90 -13.05
CA LEU A 176 -22.63 0.73 -12.22
C LEU A 176 -22.75 -0.46 -11.27
N GLN A 177 -23.95 -0.72 -10.73
CA GLN A 177 -24.15 -1.88 -9.86
C GLN A 177 -24.08 -3.20 -10.63
N ALA A 178 -24.64 -3.27 -11.83
CA ALA A 178 -24.50 -4.46 -12.70
C ALA A 178 -23.03 -4.71 -13.11
N ALA A 179 -22.27 -3.65 -13.41
CA ALA A 179 -20.84 -3.76 -13.71
C ALA A 179 -20.03 -4.21 -12.48
N LEU A 180 -20.37 -3.73 -11.29
CA LEU A 180 -19.75 -4.15 -10.03
C LEU A 180 -20.02 -5.63 -9.75
N GLU A 181 -21.29 -6.06 -9.85
CA GLU A 181 -21.68 -7.47 -9.70
C GLU A 181 -20.93 -8.36 -10.70
N GLN A 182 -20.80 -7.93 -11.96
CA GLN A 182 -20.03 -8.66 -12.97
C GLN A 182 -18.53 -8.73 -12.61
N SER A 183 -17.94 -7.65 -12.11
CA SER A 183 -16.53 -7.64 -11.70
C SER A 183 -16.27 -8.53 -10.48
N GLU A 184 -17.22 -8.59 -9.52
CA GLU A 184 -17.14 -9.46 -8.35
C GLU A 184 -17.20 -10.94 -8.76
N MET A 185 -18.08 -11.30 -9.70
CA MET A 185 -18.10 -12.67 -10.25
C MET A 185 -16.77 -13.06 -10.89
N TYR A 186 -16.17 -12.18 -11.71
CA TYR A 186 -14.86 -12.47 -12.31
C TYR A 186 -13.74 -12.60 -11.27
N ARG A 187 -13.79 -11.80 -10.19
CA ARG A 187 -12.86 -11.93 -9.06
C ARG A 187 -12.98 -13.29 -8.40
N GLU A 188 -14.20 -13.74 -8.10
CA GLU A 188 -14.43 -15.04 -7.48
C GLU A 188 -13.95 -16.20 -8.36
N GLN A 189 -14.20 -16.11 -9.68
CA GLN A 189 -13.71 -17.09 -10.66
C GLN A 189 -12.17 -17.12 -10.71
N ALA A 190 -11.52 -15.96 -10.79
CA ALA A 190 -10.07 -15.84 -10.81
C ALA A 190 -9.43 -16.36 -9.50
N GLU A 191 -10.05 -16.08 -8.34
CA GLU A 191 -9.62 -16.62 -7.04
C GLU A 191 -9.80 -18.14 -6.93
N GLY A 192 -10.86 -18.69 -7.53
CA GLY A 192 -11.05 -20.13 -7.69
C GLY A 192 -9.93 -20.77 -8.50
N GLN A 193 -9.59 -20.17 -9.64
CA GLN A 193 -8.50 -20.62 -10.51
C GLN A 193 -7.13 -20.54 -9.85
N LEU A 194 -6.88 -19.47 -9.09
CA LEU A 194 -5.62 -19.30 -8.37
C LEU A 194 -5.45 -20.37 -7.28
N ARG A 195 -6.54 -20.74 -6.59
CA ARG A 195 -6.54 -21.89 -5.66
C ARG A 195 -6.25 -23.21 -6.36
N HIS A 196 -6.81 -23.45 -7.55
CA HIS A 196 -6.50 -24.62 -8.36
C HIS A 196 -5.04 -24.64 -8.82
N ALA A 197 -4.54 -23.54 -9.38
CA ALA A 197 -3.15 -23.42 -9.82
C ALA A 197 -2.16 -23.65 -8.67
N ARG A 198 -2.45 -23.16 -7.46
CA ARG A 198 -1.64 -23.44 -6.26
C ARG A 198 -1.60 -24.92 -5.93
N LYS A 199 -2.75 -25.61 -5.93
CA LYS A 199 -2.80 -27.07 -5.73
C LYS A 199 -1.98 -27.81 -6.79
N ALA A 200 -2.09 -27.41 -8.07
CA ALA A 200 -1.30 -27.99 -9.15
C ALA A 200 0.21 -27.76 -8.94
N THR A 201 0.63 -26.58 -8.45
CA THR A 201 2.04 -26.33 -8.11
C THR A 201 2.54 -27.19 -6.95
N GLU A 202 1.71 -27.41 -5.93
CA GLU A 202 2.02 -28.30 -4.82
C GLU A 202 2.20 -29.74 -5.32
N GLN A 203 1.29 -30.22 -6.17
CA GLN A 203 1.39 -31.56 -6.80
C GLN A 203 2.61 -31.68 -7.70
N ALA A 204 2.93 -30.67 -8.51
CA ALA A 204 4.13 -30.66 -9.35
C ALA A 204 5.41 -30.68 -8.50
N PHE A 205 5.42 -29.99 -7.35
CA PHE A 205 6.52 -30.03 -6.40
C PHE A 205 6.68 -31.42 -5.76
N GLU A 206 5.57 -32.06 -5.35
CA GLU A 206 5.58 -33.45 -4.88
C GLU A 206 6.14 -34.41 -5.92
N LEU A 207 5.71 -34.30 -7.18
CA LEU A 207 6.20 -35.12 -8.29
C LEU A 207 7.68 -34.90 -8.56
N ARG A 208 8.16 -33.66 -8.47
CA ARG A 208 9.59 -33.36 -8.56
C ARG A 208 10.36 -34.06 -7.44
N LEU A 209 9.88 -33.98 -6.19
CA LEU A 209 10.53 -34.63 -5.06
C LEU A 209 10.58 -36.15 -5.24
N ALA A 210 9.50 -36.74 -5.75
CA ALA A 210 9.43 -38.17 -6.06
C ALA A 210 10.36 -38.57 -7.22
N ALA A 211 10.44 -37.76 -8.28
CA ALA A 211 11.37 -37.98 -9.39
C ALA A 211 12.83 -37.88 -8.93
N GLU A 212 13.17 -36.90 -8.10
CA GLU A 212 14.50 -36.77 -7.50
C GLU A 212 14.85 -37.99 -6.62
N ALA A 213 13.89 -38.50 -5.84
CA ALA A 213 14.06 -39.72 -5.05
C ALA A 213 14.27 -40.96 -5.94
N ASN A 214 13.54 -41.09 -7.06
CA ASN A 214 13.73 -42.17 -8.02
C ASN A 214 15.09 -42.10 -8.70
N VAL A 215 15.55 -40.92 -9.13
CA VAL A 215 16.90 -40.71 -9.67
C VAL A 215 17.96 -41.10 -8.64
N ALA A 216 17.79 -40.69 -7.38
CA ALA A 216 18.72 -41.07 -6.30
C ALA A 216 18.76 -42.59 -6.08
N ARG A 217 17.60 -43.27 -6.13
CA ARG A 217 17.50 -44.73 -6.02
C ARG A 217 18.20 -45.44 -7.18
N VAL A 218 17.92 -45.05 -8.42
CA VAL A 218 18.55 -45.62 -9.63
C VAL A 218 20.05 -45.35 -9.65
N GLN A 219 20.49 -44.16 -9.22
CA GLN A 219 21.93 -43.87 -9.08
C GLN A 219 22.59 -44.73 -8.01
N ALA A 220 21.93 -44.98 -6.88
CA ALA A 220 22.47 -45.87 -5.84
C ALA A 220 22.61 -47.31 -6.35
N ASP A 221 21.63 -47.81 -7.10
CA ASP A 221 21.67 -49.14 -7.71
C ASP A 221 22.73 -49.23 -8.83
N ALA A 222 22.89 -48.17 -9.62
CA ALA A 222 23.97 -48.05 -10.59
C ALA A 222 25.35 -48.08 -9.90
N ARG A 223 25.52 -47.38 -8.78
CA ARG A 223 26.78 -47.40 -8.00
C ARG A 223 27.07 -48.78 -7.42
N ARG A 224 26.06 -49.48 -6.90
CA ARG A 224 26.20 -50.86 -6.40
C ARG A 224 26.63 -51.84 -7.49
N THR A 225 26.14 -51.67 -8.71
CA THR A 225 26.43 -52.59 -9.83
C THR A 225 27.71 -52.28 -10.59
N THR A 226 28.14 -51.01 -10.64
CA THR A 226 29.34 -50.60 -11.41
C THR A 226 30.61 -50.37 -10.59
N GLY A 227 30.52 -50.28 -9.26
CA GLY A 227 31.71 -50.14 -8.39
C GLY A 227 32.56 -48.88 -8.63
N ALA A 228 32.08 -47.91 -9.40
CA ALA A 228 32.87 -46.76 -9.86
C ALA A 228 32.82 -45.57 -8.89
N ALA A 229 34.00 -45.09 -8.49
CA ALA A 229 34.20 -43.92 -7.62
C ALA A 229 33.86 -42.59 -8.34
N GLN A 230 33.32 -41.66 -7.56
CA GLN A 230 32.66 -40.41 -7.96
C GLN A 230 33.51 -39.47 -8.84
N GLY A 231 32.96 -39.09 -10.00
CA GLY A 231 33.36 -37.88 -10.74
C GLY A 231 32.29 -36.78 -10.56
N ALA A 232 32.72 -35.57 -10.20
CA ALA A 232 31.88 -34.43 -9.85
C ALA A 232 30.99 -33.95 -11.03
N GLY A 233 29.69 -33.82 -10.77
CA GLY A 233 28.65 -33.45 -11.74
C GLY A 233 28.39 -31.94 -11.83
N ARG A 234 28.14 -31.49 -13.07
CA ARG A 234 27.98 -30.11 -13.54
C ARG A 234 26.51 -29.66 -13.46
N LEU A 235 26.28 -28.40 -13.06
CA LEU A 235 24.97 -27.78 -12.80
C LEU A 235 24.15 -27.49 -14.08
N LEU A 236 22.83 -27.67 -13.99
CA LEU A 236 21.83 -27.45 -15.04
C LEU A 236 21.35 -25.97 -15.11
N PRO A 237 20.85 -25.50 -16.28
CA PRO A 237 20.44 -24.12 -16.50
C PRO A 237 18.95 -23.85 -16.17
N GLN A 238 18.66 -22.61 -15.78
CA GLN A 238 17.36 -22.11 -15.30
C GLN A 238 16.60 -21.37 -16.43
N PRO A 239 15.27 -21.54 -16.59
CA PRO A 239 14.51 -20.88 -17.66
C PRO A 239 14.11 -19.43 -17.30
N ALA A 240 14.10 -18.56 -18.31
CA ALA A 240 13.81 -17.13 -18.19
C ALA A 240 12.37 -16.78 -18.59
N GLY A 241 11.73 -15.92 -17.80
CA GLY A 241 10.33 -15.52 -17.93
C GLY A 241 10.04 -14.54 -19.08
N VAL A 242 8.84 -14.70 -19.64
CA VAL A 242 8.24 -13.89 -20.72
C VAL A 242 7.21 -12.95 -20.08
N GLY A 243 7.30 -11.65 -20.35
CA GLY A 243 6.32 -10.64 -19.92
C GLY A 243 5.07 -10.62 -20.80
N LEU A 244 3.94 -10.20 -20.22
CA LEU A 244 2.63 -10.19 -20.86
C LEU A 244 2.01 -8.80 -20.86
N ASP A 245 1.36 -8.48 -21.99
CA ASP A 245 0.38 -7.41 -22.13
C ASP A 245 -0.99 -7.95 -21.68
N LEU A 246 -1.68 -7.20 -20.82
CA LEU A 246 -3.01 -7.56 -20.36
C LEU A 246 -4.10 -7.17 -21.39
N PRO A 247 -5.09 -8.03 -21.62
CA PRO A 247 -6.21 -7.77 -22.53
C PRO A 247 -7.34 -6.94 -21.86
N PRO A 248 -8.22 -6.32 -22.68
CA PRO A 248 -9.37 -5.54 -22.20
C PRO A 248 -10.43 -6.39 -21.49
N LEU A 249 -11.28 -5.72 -20.71
CA LEU A 249 -12.24 -6.30 -19.76
C LEU A 249 -13.20 -7.31 -20.37
N GLU A 250 -13.66 -7.08 -21.61
CA GLU A 250 -14.56 -8.02 -22.30
C GLU A 250 -13.87 -9.36 -22.62
N ARG A 251 -12.53 -9.39 -22.70
CA ARG A 251 -11.74 -10.60 -22.98
C ARG A 251 -11.26 -11.32 -21.74
N ILE A 252 -11.43 -10.74 -20.54
CA ILE A 252 -10.98 -11.38 -19.29
C ILE A 252 -11.72 -12.70 -19.08
N GLY A 253 -13.02 -12.77 -19.40
CA GLY A 253 -13.78 -14.01 -19.31
C GLY A 253 -13.23 -15.12 -20.24
N GLU A 254 -12.89 -14.78 -21.48
CA GLU A 254 -12.30 -15.72 -22.43
C GLU A 254 -10.92 -16.22 -21.97
N VAL A 255 -10.10 -15.33 -21.39
CA VAL A 255 -8.79 -15.68 -20.86
C VAL A 255 -8.91 -16.56 -19.62
N LEU A 256 -9.81 -16.24 -18.69
CA LEU A 256 -10.08 -17.08 -17.52
C LEU A 256 -10.55 -18.47 -17.96
N GLN A 257 -11.43 -18.57 -18.95
CA GLN A 257 -11.87 -19.87 -19.47
C GLN A 257 -10.71 -20.65 -20.10
N ALA A 258 -9.90 -20.00 -20.94
CA ALA A 258 -8.73 -20.65 -21.55
C ALA A 258 -7.69 -21.12 -20.51
N VAL A 259 -7.48 -20.34 -19.44
CA VAL A 259 -6.61 -20.74 -18.32
C VAL A 259 -7.21 -21.93 -17.56
N GLN A 260 -8.52 -21.96 -17.36
CA GLN A 260 -9.20 -23.10 -16.74
C GLN A 260 -8.99 -24.38 -17.54
N ASP A 261 -9.24 -24.34 -18.85
CA ASP A 261 -9.08 -25.50 -19.74
C ASP A 261 -7.63 -26.00 -19.73
N GLN A 262 -6.66 -25.08 -19.74
CA GLN A 262 -5.23 -25.40 -19.66
C GLN A 262 -4.79 -25.95 -18.29
N LEU A 263 -5.45 -25.56 -17.20
CA LEU A 263 -5.19 -26.13 -15.87
C LEU A 263 -5.72 -27.56 -15.78
N VAL A 264 -6.90 -27.83 -16.35
CA VAL A 264 -7.46 -29.18 -16.42
C VAL A 264 -6.55 -30.12 -17.24
N GLU A 265 -6.12 -29.70 -18.42
CA GLU A 265 -5.17 -30.47 -19.25
C GLU A 265 -3.83 -30.71 -18.51
N GLN A 266 -3.38 -29.73 -17.72
CA GLN A 266 -2.17 -29.88 -16.93
C GLN A 266 -2.35 -30.88 -15.78
N ASP A 267 -3.48 -30.84 -15.07
CA ASP A 267 -3.78 -31.78 -13.98
C ASP A 267 -3.83 -33.21 -14.53
N GLU A 268 -4.49 -33.45 -15.67
CA GLU A 268 -4.47 -34.74 -16.37
C GLU A 268 -3.04 -35.18 -16.73
N GLY A 269 -2.22 -34.26 -17.24
CA GLY A 269 -0.81 -34.53 -17.56
C GLY A 269 0.10 -34.72 -16.34
N LEU A 270 -0.28 -34.23 -15.15
CA LEU A 270 0.42 -34.49 -13.89
C LEU A 270 -0.01 -35.84 -13.31
N ASP A 271 -1.28 -36.20 -13.41
CA ASP A 271 -1.80 -37.51 -13.01
C ASP A 271 -1.23 -38.65 -13.88
N GLU A 272 -1.07 -38.43 -15.19
CA GLU A 272 -0.38 -39.37 -16.07
C GLU A 272 1.10 -39.57 -15.67
N LEU A 273 1.80 -38.48 -15.35
CA LEU A 273 3.18 -38.56 -14.83
C LEU A 273 3.24 -39.27 -13.47
N ARG A 274 2.26 -39.04 -12.60
CA ARG A 274 2.16 -39.72 -11.30
C ARG A 274 1.98 -41.22 -11.48
N SER A 275 1.15 -41.63 -12.45
CA SER A 275 0.96 -43.02 -12.85
C SER A 275 2.27 -43.63 -13.37
N HIS A 276 2.98 -42.95 -14.28
CA HIS A 276 4.28 -43.40 -14.81
C HIS A 276 5.38 -43.50 -13.74
N LEU A 277 5.39 -42.60 -12.76
CA LEU A 277 6.34 -42.63 -11.65
C LEU A 277 5.99 -43.66 -10.56
N GLY A 278 4.80 -44.27 -10.63
CA GLY A 278 4.31 -45.24 -9.65
C GLY A 278 3.97 -44.64 -8.28
N VAL A 279 3.71 -43.32 -8.21
CA VAL A 279 3.55 -42.58 -6.94
C VAL A 279 2.09 -42.51 -6.48
N GLY A 280 1.12 -43.00 -7.27
CA GLY A 280 -0.31 -42.79 -7.00
C GLY A 280 -1.22 -44.00 -7.23
N GLY A 281 -0.69 -45.19 -7.46
CA GLY A 281 -1.55 -46.38 -7.45
C GLY A 281 -2.18 -46.51 -6.06
N PRO A 282 -3.51 -46.63 -5.90
CA PRO A 282 -4.06 -47.05 -4.62
C PRO A 282 -3.29 -48.30 -4.28
N VAL A 283 -2.58 -48.27 -3.16
CA VAL A 283 -1.98 -49.47 -2.61
C VAL A 283 -3.17 -50.34 -2.27
N VAL A 284 -3.62 -51.14 -3.24
CA VAL A 284 -4.39 -52.35 -2.99
C VAL A 284 -3.43 -53.11 -2.11
N ALA A 285 -3.64 -52.96 -0.81
CA ALA A 285 -2.91 -53.63 0.23
C ALA A 285 -3.19 -55.11 0.00
N ASP A 286 -2.35 -55.71 -0.83
CA ASP A 286 -2.33 -57.14 -1.03
C ASP A 286 -2.02 -57.73 0.35
N ALA A 287 -2.89 -58.65 0.75
CA ALA A 287 -3.17 -59.03 2.13
C ALA A 287 -2.02 -59.84 2.76
N ALA A 288 -0.88 -59.21 3.01
CA ALA A 288 0.16 -59.71 3.89
C ALA A 288 0.12 -58.91 5.20
N ALA A 289 -0.66 -59.41 6.15
CA ALA A 289 -0.88 -58.83 7.46
C ALA A 289 0.44 -58.42 8.18
N PRO A 290 0.57 -57.17 8.67
CA PRO A 290 1.72 -56.78 9.47
C PRO A 290 1.60 -57.37 10.88
N HIS A 291 2.63 -58.11 11.29
CA HIS A 291 2.77 -58.70 12.62
C HIS A 291 2.98 -57.59 13.65
N VAL A 292 1.96 -57.26 14.44
CA VAL A 292 2.03 -56.29 15.54
C VAL A 292 2.66 -56.97 16.76
N ILE A 293 3.85 -56.52 17.16
CA ILE A 293 4.44 -56.85 18.45
C ILE A 293 3.88 -55.88 19.49
N THR A 294 2.98 -56.36 20.33
CA THR A 294 2.46 -55.64 21.51
C THR A 294 3.55 -55.43 22.56
N GLY A 295 3.99 -54.18 22.73
CA GLY A 295 4.73 -53.73 23.91
C GLY A 295 3.77 -53.19 24.96
N GLN A 296 3.74 -53.81 26.14
CA GLN A 296 2.90 -53.44 27.27
C GLN A 296 3.53 -52.27 28.04
N VAL A 297 2.93 -51.09 27.96
CA VAL A 297 3.32 -49.91 28.75
C VAL A 297 2.49 -49.90 30.04
N VAL A 298 3.18 -50.03 31.19
CA VAL A 298 2.60 -49.94 32.53
C VAL A 298 2.22 -48.49 32.82
N ALA A 299 0.92 -48.22 32.96
CA ALA A 299 0.42 -46.92 33.40
C ALA A 299 0.64 -46.78 34.92
N ARG A 300 1.28 -45.68 35.31
CA ARG A 300 1.45 -45.26 36.70
C ARG A 300 0.14 -44.63 37.17
N GLN A 301 -0.41 -45.22 38.22
CA GLN A 301 -1.60 -44.85 38.95
C GLN A 301 -1.29 -43.61 39.80
N ASP A 302 -2.01 -42.51 39.60
CA ASP A 302 -2.18 -41.45 40.59
C ASP A 302 -3.68 -41.10 40.64
N ASP A 303 -4.27 -41.51 41.76
CA ASP A 303 -5.58 -41.12 42.28
C ASP A 303 -5.67 -39.60 42.39
N LEU A 304 -6.79 -39.02 41.95
CA LEU A 304 -7.46 -37.91 42.63
C LEU A 304 -8.89 -37.75 42.06
N THR A 305 -9.83 -38.22 42.86
CA THR A 305 -11.29 -38.11 42.73
C THR A 305 -11.76 -36.65 42.82
N VAL A 306 -12.47 -36.15 41.80
CA VAL A 306 -13.53 -35.15 41.99
C VAL A 306 -14.74 -35.54 41.14
N ASP A 307 -15.83 -35.60 41.87
CA ASP A 307 -17.19 -35.99 41.56
C ASP A 307 -17.85 -35.12 40.47
N SER A 308 -18.50 -35.77 39.50
CA SER A 308 -19.42 -35.13 38.55
C SER A 308 -20.42 -36.17 38.08
N GLY A 309 -21.41 -36.42 38.94
CA GLY A 309 -22.57 -37.27 38.67
C GLY A 309 -23.34 -36.81 37.44
N ILE A 310 -23.41 -37.71 36.46
CA ILE A 310 -24.30 -37.67 35.31
C ILE A 310 -25.70 -38.05 35.79
N VAL A 311 -26.63 -37.09 35.79
CA VAL A 311 -28.05 -37.34 36.03
C VAL A 311 -28.72 -37.69 34.71
N HIS A 312 -29.24 -38.92 34.64
CA HIS A 312 -30.19 -39.36 33.61
C HIS A 312 -31.50 -38.59 33.71
N ALA A 313 -31.97 -38.08 32.56
CA ALA A 313 -33.29 -37.51 32.41
C ALA A 313 -34.32 -38.65 32.26
N ASP A 314 -35.20 -38.79 33.26
CA ASP A 314 -36.40 -39.62 33.20
C ASP A 314 -37.59 -38.71 32.84
N PRO A 315 -38.39 -38.99 31.79
CA PRO A 315 -39.46 -38.12 31.35
C PRO A 315 -40.79 -38.58 31.96
N GLY A 316 -41.19 -38.00 33.09
CA GLY A 316 -42.57 -38.16 33.55
C GLY A 316 -42.82 -37.89 35.01
N ASP A 317 -42.76 -36.63 35.45
CA ASP A 317 -43.69 -36.14 36.47
C ASP A 317 -43.59 -34.61 36.60
N ASN A 318 -44.61 -33.88 36.16
CA ASN A 318 -44.71 -32.43 36.44
C ASN A 318 -46.15 -31.93 36.26
N ARG A 319 -47.06 -32.50 37.07
CA ARG A 319 -48.30 -31.83 37.47
C ARG A 319 -48.20 -31.62 38.97
N ASP A 320 -48.50 -30.40 39.40
CA ASP A 320 -48.61 -29.95 40.81
C ASP A 320 -47.38 -29.26 41.43
N ASN A 321 -46.91 -28.18 40.80
CA ASN A 321 -46.27 -27.08 41.53
C ASN A 321 -46.80 -25.72 41.09
N ALA A 322 -48.01 -25.41 41.58
CA ALA A 322 -48.50 -24.05 41.70
C ALA A 322 -47.93 -23.46 43.01
N VAL A 323 -46.78 -22.79 42.92
CA VAL A 323 -46.24 -21.98 44.02
C VAL A 323 -46.29 -20.51 43.61
N THR A 324 -46.95 -19.76 44.49
CA THR A 324 -47.30 -18.35 44.48
C THR A 324 -46.15 -17.41 44.12
N SER A 325 -46.43 -16.55 43.13
CA SER A 325 -45.65 -15.37 42.77
C SER A 325 -45.86 -14.24 43.78
N THR A 326 -44.89 -14.01 44.64
CA THR A 326 -44.56 -12.71 45.27
C THR A 326 -43.25 -12.93 46.03
N ASP A 327 -42.27 -12.04 45.86
CA ASP A 327 -40.96 -12.02 46.53
C ASP A 327 -39.77 -12.70 45.83
N ILE A 328 -39.59 -12.44 44.53
CA ILE A 328 -38.24 -12.31 43.96
C ILE A 328 -37.96 -10.82 43.81
N ALA A 329 -37.21 -10.26 44.77
CA ALA A 329 -36.60 -8.95 44.61
C ALA A 329 -35.67 -9.01 43.38
N THR A 330 -36.09 -8.31 42.33
CA THR A 330 -35.35 -8.08 41.08
C THR A 330 -33.89 -7.73 41.37
N SER A 331 -32.95 -8.57 40.95
CA SER A 331 -31.56 -8.15 40.81
C SER A 331 -31.54 -6.96 39.86
N THR A 332 -31.23 -5.80 40.42
CA THR A 332 -31.09 -4.49 39.81
C THR A 332 -30.52 -4.58 38.38
N GLY A 333 -31.37 -4.25 37.41
CA GLY A 333 -31.12 -4.37 35.98
C GLY A 333 -29.81 -3.70 35.56
N ARG A 334 -28.81 -4.53 35.24
CA ARG A 334 -27.57 -4.08 34.63
C ARG A 334 -27.92 -3.45 33.28
N SER A 335 -27.55 -2.19 33.08
CA SER A 335 -27.86 -1.46 31.84
C SER A 335 -27.39 -2.28 30.62
N VAL A 336 -28.27 -2.42 29.63
CA VAL A 336 -28.00 -3.09 28.34
C VAL A 336 -26.75 -2.50 27.67
N VAL A 337 -26.50 -1.20 27.86
CA VAL A 337 -25.31 -0.51 27.35
C VAL A 337 -24.03 -1.05 28.02
N VAL A 338 -24.04 -1.24 29.34
CA VAL A 338 -22.90 -1.82 30.09
C VAL A 338 -22.63 -3.26 29.65
N GLN A 339 -23.68 -4.05 29.41
CA GLN A 339 -23.53 -5.42 28.92
C GLN A 339 -22.90 -5.45 27.52
N THR A 340 -23.38 -4.61 26.60
CA THR A 340 -22.84 -4.50 25.24
C THR A 340 -21.38 -4.06 25.23
N LEU A 341 -21.03 -3.07 26.07
CA LEU A 341 -19.67 -2.57 26.22
C LEU A 341 -18.72 -3.60 26.84
N SER A 342 -19.20 -4.45 27.75
CA SER A 342 -18.35 -5.48 28.38
C SER A 342 -17.73 -6.47 27.38
N THR A 343 -18.40 -6.67 26.25
CA THR A 343 -17.99 -7.55 25.14
C THR A 343 -17.47 -6.79 23.92
N ALA A 344 -17.40 -5.46 23.95
CA ALA A 344 -16.98 -4.65 22.81
C ALA A 344 -15.50 -4.88 22.48
N LEU A 345 -15.22 -5.24 21.23
CA LEU A 345 -13.88 -5.56 20.73
C LEU A 345 -13.53 -4.83 19.43
N SER A 346 -14.45 -4.02 18.90
CA SER A 346 -14.28 -3.25 17.66
C SER A 346 -14.85 -1.82 17.80
N PRO A 347 -14.40 -0.85 16.98
CA PRO A 347 -14.98 0.50 16.94
C PRO A 347 -16.51 0.49 16.68
N ALA A 348 -17.00 -0.44 15.86
CA ALA A 348 -18.42 -0.60 15.59
C ALA A 348 -19.25 -0.99 16.83
N ASP A 349 -18.67 -1.76 17.77
CA ASP A 349 -19.34 -2.08 19.04
C ASP A 349 -19.54 -0.83 19.90
N LEU A 350 -18.55 0.06 19.87
CA LEU A 350 -18.59 1.34 20.58
C LEU A 350 -19.61 2.27 19.92
N GLY A 351 -19.65 2.34 18.59
CA GLY A 351 -20.68 3.07 17.82
C GLY A 351 -22.11 2.58 18.11
N ARG A 352 -22.32 1.25 18.18
CA ARG A 352 -23.60 0.66 18.58
C ARG A 352 -24.02 1.05 19.99
N ALA A 353 -23.09 1.04 20.95
CA ALA A 353 -23.38 1.46 22.32
C ALA A 353 -23.75 2.96 22.40
N VAL A 354 -23.10 3.83 21.62
CA VAL A 354 -23.49 5.25 21.50
C VAL A 354 -24.88 5.36 20.85
N GLY A 355 -25.19 4.55 19.85
CA GLY A 355 -26.52 4.45 19.24
C GLY A 355 -27.60 4.09 20.25
N MET A 356 -27.36 3.11 21.14
CA MET A 356 -28.29 2.75 22.21
C MET A 356 -28.53 3.90 23.21
N LEU A 357 -27.48 4.67 23.55
CA LEU A 357 -27.62 5.87 24.37
C LEU A 357 -28.49 6.93 23.68
N ARG A 358 -28.34 7.14 22.36
CA ARG A 358 -29.16 8.08 21.59
C ARG A 358 -30.64 7.72 21.61
N VAL A 359 -30.96 6.45 21.37
CA VAL A 359 -32.32 5.91 21.42
C VAL A 359 -32.91 6.14 22.81
N ARG A 360 -32.18 5.77 23.86
CA ARG A 360 -32.63 5.94 25.25
C ARG A 360 -32.88 7.40 25.63
N ALA A 361 -32.02 8.31 25.16
CA ALA A 361 -32.15 9.72 25.46
C ALA A 361 -33.32 10.39 24.70
N GLY A 362 -33.93 9.72 23.72
CA GLY A 362 -34.94 10.31 22.83
C GLY A 362 -34.33 11.28 21.82
N ILE A 363 -33.06 11.04 21.44
CA ILE A 363 -32.20 11.96 20.69
C ILE A 363 -31.84 11.37 19.30
N GLU A 364 -32.68 10.49 18.76
CA GLU A 364 -32.46 9.89 17.44
C GLU A 364 -32.34 10.96 16.34
N GLY A 365 -33.08 12.06 16.47
CA GLY A 365 -33.08 13.17 15.52
C GLY A 365 -31.96 14.20 15.66
N TRP A 366 -30.94 14.01 16.53
CA TRP A 366 -29.83 14.96 16.54
C TRP A 366 -29.04 14.90 15.23
N PRO A 367 -28.85 16.05 14.55
CA PRO A 367 -28.01 16.12 13.37
C PRO A 367 -26.54 15.90 13.76
N VAL A 368 -25.75 15.34 12.86
CA VAL A 368 -24.33 15.01 13.08
C VAL A 368 -23.53 16.23 13.52
N GLU A 369 -23.87 17.40 12.98
CA GLU A 369 -23.25 18.68 13.32
C GLU A 369 -23.42 19.02 14.81
N ARG A 370 -24.60 18.73 15.38
CA ARG A 370 -24.86 18.96 16.80
C ARG A 370 -24.08 18.00 17.68
N MET A 371 -23.98 16.73 17.28
CA MET A 371 -23.17 15.75 18.01
C MET A 371 -21.67 16.09 17.95
N ASN A 372 -21.17 16.52 16.79
CA ASN A 372 -19.80 17.02 16.64
C ASN A 372 -19.54 18.25 17.53
N ALA A 373 -20.47 19.22 17.55
CA ALA A 373 -20.34 20.40 18.40
C ALA A 373 -20.29 20.05 19.90
N GLN A 374 -21.05 19.02 20.30
CA GLN A 374 -21.07 18.53 21.67
C GLN A 374 -19.80 17.76 22.04
N ALA A 375 -19.31 16.90 21.13
CA ALA A 375 -18.06 16.16 21.29
C ALA A 375 -16.84 17.08 21.35
N ASP A 376 -16.85 18.20 20.61
CA ASP A 376 -15.78 19.21 20.64
C ASP A 376 -15.77 20.05 21.93
N GLY A 377 -16.81 19.93 22.76
CA GLY A 377 -16.92 20.58 24.07
C GLY A 377 -16.77 22.10 24.03
N GLY A 378 -17.03 22.74 22.88
CA GLY A 378 -16.81 24.17 22.64
C GLY A 378 -15.34 24.64 22.77
N ARG A 379 -14.37 23.73 22.91
CA ARG A 379 -12.96 24.06 23.23
C ARG A 379 -12.03 24.10 22.01
N LEU A 380 -12.47 23.60 20.86
CA LEU A 380 -11.64 23.53 19.67
C LEU A 380 -12.02 24.63 18.66
N SER A 381 -11.37 25.79 18.76
CA SER A 381 -11.38 26.78 17.68
C SER A 381 -10.38 26.36 16.59
N SER A 382 -10.83 25.62 15.58
CA SER A 382 -10.31 25.68 14.20
C SER A 382 -10.84 24.56 13.29
N GLU A 383 -11.28 24.97 12.10
CA GLU A 383 -11.78 24.18 10.94
C GLU A 383 -10.87 23.04 10.45
N SER A 384 -9.68 22.84 11.03
CA SER A 384 -8.68 21.87 10.54
C SER A 384 -8.67 20.52 11.27
N ARG A 385 -9.43 20.37 12.36
CA ARG A 385 -9.53 19.11 13.13
C ARG A 385 -10.84 18.35 12.94
N GLN A 386 -11.83 18.96 12.31
CA GLN A 386 -13.21 18.45 12.24
C GLN A 386 -13.37 17.23 11.31
N VAL A 387 -12.57 17.13 10.25
CA VAL A 387 -12.64 16.00 9.29
C VAL A 387 -12.15 14.69 9.91
N ASP A 388 -11.27 14.79 10.90
CA ASP A 388 -10.48 13.67 11.42
C ASP A 388 -11.11 13.00 12.67
N ASN A 389 -12.20 13.57 13.19
CA ASN A 389 -12.91 13.18 14.41
C ASN A 389 -14.44 13.33 14.22
N SER A 390 -14.97 12.96 13.04
CA SER A 390 -16.42 13.04 12.82
C SER A 390 -17.13 11.98 13.66
N VAL A 391 -18.11 12.40 14.47
CA VAL A 391 -18.98 11.49 15.23
C VAL A 391 -19.71 10.51 14.31
N ASP A 392 -19.96 10.88 13.05
CA ASP A 392 -20.57 9.97 12.06
C ASP A 392 -19.74 8.70 11.87
N GLY A 393 -18.41 8.87 11.75
CA GLY A 393 -17.46 7.76 11.66
C GLY A 393 -17.36 6.94 12.95
N TRP A 394 -17.73 7.50 14.10
CA TRP A 394 -17.78 6.75 15.36
C TRP A 394 -19.04 5.91 15.45
N LEU A 395 -20.16 6.44 14.94
CA LEU A 395 -21.47 5.79 14.97
C LEU A 395 -21.52 4.58 14.03
N ASP A 396 -20.94 4.68 12.83
CA ASP A 396 -20.85 3.59 11.86
C ASP A 396 -19.71 2.59 12.16
N GLY A 397 -18.77 2.98 13.03
CA GLY A 397 -17.59 2.19 13.37
C GLY A 397 -16.46 2.25 12.34
N SER A 398 -16.54 3.12 11.34
CA SER A 398 -15.48 3.35 10.35
C SER A 398 -14.27 4.09 10.92
N GLN A 399 -14.46 4.84 12.01
CA GLN A 399 -13.42 5.60 12.69
C GLN A 399 -13.46 5.37 14.20
N PHE A 400 -12.29 5.05 14.77
CA PHE A 400 -12.11 5.02 16.21
C PHE A 400 -11.90 6.45 16.75
N PRO A 401 -12.58 6.87 17.84
CA PRO A 401 -12.38 8.19 18.41
C PRO A 401 -10.91 8.39 18.80
N LYS A 402 -10.25 9.46 18.31
CA LYS A 402 -8.82 9.68 18.62
C LYS A 402 -8.59 10.15 20.05
N LEU A 403 -9.61 10.77 20.65
CA LEU A 403 -9.53 11.45 21.93
C LEU A 403 -10.71 10.99 22.79
N TYR A 404 -10.41 10.34 23.92
CA TYR A 404 -11.44 9.83 24.82
C TYR A 404 -12.33 10.96 25.37
N TRP A 405 -11.76 12.13 25.70
CA TRP A 405 -12.55 13.25 26.23
C TRP A 405 -13.65 13.74 25.28
N ALA A 406 -13.50 13.57 23.96
CA ALA A 406 -14.51 13.96 22.99
C ALA A 406 -15.67 12.93 22.95
N LEU A 407 -15.33 11.65 23.11
CA LEU A 407 -16.33 10.60 23.34
C LEU A 407 -17.03 10.80 24.69
N ASP A 408 -16.29 11.13 25.75
CA ASP A 408 -16.80 11.40 27.10
C ASP A 408 -17.79 12.56 27.12
N ALA A 409 -17.46 13.68 26.46
CA ALA A 409 -18.36 14.82 26.32
C ALA A 409 -19.66 14.48 25.56
N LEU A 410 -19.57 13.60 24.56
CA LEU A 410 -20.72 13.13 23.80
C LEU A 410 -21.60 12.20 24.65
N ILE A 411 -21.04 11.18 25.30
CA ILE A 411 -21.82 10.24 26.14
C ILE A 411 -22.44 10.95 27.35
N ASP A 412 -21.76 11.96 27.90
CA ASP A 412 -22.30 12.83 28.96
C ASP A 412 -23.54 13.59 28.48
N ALA A 413 -23.49 14.15 27.29
CA ALA A 413 -24.62 14.85 26.69
C ALA A 413 -25.79 13.93 26.33
N LEU A 414 -25.52 12.65 26.09
CA LEU A 414 -26.52 11.61 25.89
C LEU A 414 -27.07 11.04 27.21
N GLY A 415 -26.67 11.59 28.37
CA GLY A 415 -27.16 11.15 29.66
C GLY A 415 -26.65 9.76 30.07
N ALA A 416 -25.40 9.44 29.74
CA ALA A 416 -24.75 8.23 30.26
C ALA A 416 -24.61 8.30 31.79
N THR A 417 -24.99 7.21 32.46
CA THR A 417 -24.76 7.03 33.90
C THR A 417 -23.27 6.82 34.20
N ASP A 418 -22.80 7.06 35.43
CA ASP A 418 -21.38 6.88 35.78
C ASP A 418 -20.88 5.45 35.52
N GLY A 419 -21.74 4.44 35.73
CA GLY A 419 -21.44 3.06 35.40
C GLY A 419 -21.26 2.80 33.90
N GLU A 420 -21.99 3.53 33.05
CA GLU A 420 -21.85 3.47 31.60
C GLU A 420 -20.60 4.20 31.14
N LYS A 421 -20.31 5.39 31.68
CA LYS A 421 -19.05 6.12 31.39
C LYS A 421 -17.83 5.26 31.69
N ALA A 422 -17.81 4.60 32.84
CA ALA A 422 -16.75 3.65 33.20
C ALA A 422 -16.66 2.47 32.23
N ALA A 423 -17.80 1.95 31.76
CA ALA A 423 -17.83 0.88 30.75
C ALA A 423 -17.34 1.35 29.38
N PHE A 424 -17.67 2.58 28.95
CA PHE A 424 -17.17 3.19 27.72
C PHE A 424 -15.67 3.37 27.78
N PHE A 425 -15.13 3.91 28.89
CA PHE A 425 -13.69 4.05 29.08
C PHE A 425 -12.96 2.70 29.03
N SER A 426 -13.46 1.69 29.75
CA SER A 426 -12.86 0.35 29.73
C SER A 426 -12.84 -0.27 28.33
N SER A 427 -13.92 -0.10 27.57
CA SER A 427 -14.05 -0.58 26.20
C SER A 427 -13.13 0.17 25.24
N TYR A 428 -13.06 1.49 25.37
CA TYR A 428 -12.16 2.34 24.60
C TYR A 428 -10.70 1.91 24.76
N VAL A 429 -10.23 1.72 26.00
CA VAL A 429 -8.85 1.26 26.27
C VAL A 429 -8.60 -0.13 25.66
N ARG A 430 -9.57 -1.03 25.72
CA ARG A 430 -9.47 -2.39 25.16
C ARG A 430 -9.37 -2.37 23.64
N ILE A 431 -10.23 -1.62 22.97
CA ILE A 431 -10.23 -1.47 21.50
C ILE A 431 -8.94 -0.77 21.06
N ALA A 432 -8.54 0.32 21.72
CA ALA A 432 -7.29 1.04 21.41
C ALA A 432 -6.05 0.14 21.52
N ARG A 433 -6.01 -0.73 22.54
CA ARG A 433 -4.92 -1.71 22.70
C ARG A 433 -4.91 -2.72 21.55
N ARG A 434 -6.09 -3.25 21.18
CA ARG A 434 -6.22 -4.23 20.09
C ARG A 434 -5.83 -3.64 18.74
N GLU A 435 -6.27 -2.41 18.44
CA GLU A 435 -5.86 -1.67 17.23
C GLU A 435 -4.35 -1.45 17.19
N SER A 436 -3.74 -1.09 18.33
CA SER A 436 -2.29 -0.97 18.46
C SER A 436 -1.56 -2.30 18.23
N GLU A 437 -2.08 -3.41 18.76
CA GLU A 437 -1.53 -4.76 18.55
C GLU A 437 -1.69 -5.23 17.09
N ALA A 438 -2.87 -5.07 16.49
CA ALA A 438 -3.10 -5.38 15.08
C ALA A 438 -2.20 -4.56 14.14
N PHE A 439 -1.99 -3.27 14.47
CA PHE A 439 -1.04 -2.42 13.76
C PHE A 439 0.41 -2.92 13.91
N LYS A 440 0.81 -3.38 15.11
CA LYS A 440 2.13 -3.98 15.36
C LYS A 440 2.31 -5.32 14.63
N GLU A 441 1.27 -6.12 14.47
CA GLU A 441 1.34 -7.38 13.70
C GLU A 441 1.42 -7.13 12.19
N ALA A 442 0.75 -6.08 11.69
CA ALA A 442 0.86 -5.64 10.30
C ALA A 442 2.22 -4.97 9.98
N TYR A 443 2.95 -4.52 11.01
CA TYR A 443 4.24 -3.80 10.94
C TYR A 443 5.27 -4.40 9.96
N PRO A 444 5.58 -5.72 9.96
CA PRO A 444 6.63 -6.26 9.11
C PRO A 444 6.26 -6.25 7.61
N ARG A 445 4.96 -6.15 7.29
CA ARG A 445 4.47 -6.08 5.91
C ARG A 445 4.57 -4.66 5.36
N ILE A 446 4.35 -3.66 6.21
CA ILE A 446 4.32 -2.23 5.83
C ILE A 446 5.74 -1.64 5.74
N GLU A 447 6.68 -2.08 6.58
CA GLU A 447 8.08 -1.61 6.55
C GLU A 447 8.78 -1.91 5.22
N ARG A 448 8.37 -2.96 4.50
CA ARG A 448 8.84 -3.26 3.13
C ARG A 448 8.41 -2.22 2.09
N GLN A 449 7.41 -1.37 2.40
CA GLN A 449 6.84 -0.39 1.46
C GLN A 449 7.36 1.05 1.65
N GLY A 450 8.20 1.32 2.66
CA GLY A 450 9.05 2.53 2.70
C GLY A 450 8.34 3.88 2.76
N ASP A 451 7.23 4.01 3.50
CA ASP A 451 6.45 5.25 3.53
C ASP A 451 6.68 6.10 4.80
N GLU A 452 7.10 7.37 4.65
CA GLU A 452 7.41 8.31 5.75
C GLU A 452 6.17 8.75 6.56
N SER A 453 4.96 8.49 6.05
CA SER A 453 3.68 8.72 6.76
C SER A 453 3.59 7.90 8.06
N PHE A 454 4.36 6.82 8.14
CA PHE A 454 4.38 5.79 9.16
C PHE A 454 5.01 6.19 10.50
N GLU A 455 6.18 6.85 10.50
CA GLU A 455 6.85 7.27 11.74
C GLU A 455 5.96 8.25 12.53
N SER A 456 5.18 9.05 11.79
CA SER A 456 4.21 9.96 12.37
C SER A 456 2.98 9.23 12.93
N ALA A 457 2.55 8.10 12.37
CA ALA A 457 1.43 7.30 12.89
C ALA A 457 1.83 6.50 14.14
N SER A 458 3.03 5.90 14.14
CA SER A 458 3.59 5.18 15.29
C SER A 458 3.83 6.09 16.51
N ARG A 459 4.40 7.29 16.30
CA ARG A 459 4.47 8.30 17.37
C ARG A 459 3.10 8.69 17.89
N ARG A 460 2.10 8.81 17.02
CA ARG A 460 0.73 9.18 17.40
C ARG A 460 0.05 8.12 18.28
N VAL A 461 0.19 6.83 17.98
CA VAL A 461 -0.36 5.75 18.81
C VAL A 461 0.34 5.70 20.17
N THR A 462 1.67 5.85 20.18
CA THR A 462 2.46 5.85 21.42
C THR A 462 2.12 7.07 22.30
N GLU A 463 1.92 8.25 21.70
CA GLU A 463 1.46 9.45 22.40
C GLU A 463 0.01 9.32 22.90
N ALA A 464 -0.88 8.70 22.12
CA ALA A 464 -2.27 8.47 22.53
C ALA A 464 -2.34 7.51 23.73
N GLU A 465 -1.55 6.43 23.72
CA GLU A 465 -1.46 5.48 24.83
C GLU A 465 -0.86 6.14 26.09
N ALA A 466 0.20 6.93 25.94
CA ALA A 466 0.80 7.67 27.04
C ALA A 466 -0.18 8.70 27.64
N ARG A 467 -0.94 9.41 26.80
CA ARG A 467 -1.98 10.36 27.26
C ARG A 467 -3.15 9.66 27.93
N ALA A 468 -3.67 8.56 27.37
CA ALA A 468 -4.74 7.79 27.99
C ALA A 468 -4.34 7.28 29.38
N ARG A 469 -3.08 6.85 29.57
CA ARG A 469 -2.53 6.49 30.89
C ARG A 469 -2.42 7.69 31.83
N GLN A 470 -2.02 8.85 31.33
CA GLN A 470 -1.92 10.08 32.12
C GLN A 470 -3.31 10.57 32.56
N GLU A 471 -4.30 10.52 31.67
CA GLU A 471 -5.69 10.87 31.95
C GLU A 471 -6.32 9.88 32.94
N ALA A 472 -6.09 8.57 32.78
CA ALA A 472 -6.51 7.56 33.76
C ALA A 472 -5.93 7.83 35.16
N ALA A 473 -4.66 8.26 35.23
CA ALA A 473 -4.00 8.62 36.48
C ALA A 473 -4.53 9.92 37.10
N GLN A 474 -5.01 10.86 36.28
CA GLN A 474 -5.65 12.10 36.75
C GLN A 474 -7.05 11.83 37.29
N HIS A 475 -7.85 10.99 36.62
CA HIS A 475 -9.18 10.60 37.08
C HIS A 475 -9.15 9.62 38.26
N GLY A 476 -8.13 8.77 38.37
CA GLY A 476 -7.95 7.85 39.51
C GLY A 476 -7.47 8.50 40.82
N ARG A 477 -7.15 9.81 40.83
CA ARG A 477 -6.64 10.53 42.02
C ARG A 477 -7.69 11.21 42.90
N SER A 478 -8.97 10.86 42.76
CA SER A 478 -9.98 11.28 43.73
C SER A 478 -10.71 10.10 44.37
N PRO A 479 -10.18 9.54 45.48
CA PRO A 479 -11.00 8.92 46.49
C PRO A 479 -11.17 9.92 47.64
N LEU A 480 -12.29 10.64 47.67
CA LEU A 480 -12.85 11.05 48.95
C LEU A 480 -13.24 9.77 49.68
N ALA A 481 -12.64 9.58 50.85
CA ALA A 481 -12.78 8.39 51.68
C ALA A 481 -14.25 8.06 51.99
N PRO A 482 -14.65 6.77 52.04
CA PRO A 482 -16.06 6.37 52.26
C PRO A 482 -16.62 6.64 53.68
N ASN A 483 -15.90 7.35 54.56
CA ASN A 483 -16.27 7.50 55.98
C ASN A 483 -16.70 8.91 56.40
N ALA A 484 -16.85 9.87 55.49
CA ALA A 484 -17.25 11.25 55.85
C ALA A 484 -18.76 11.54 55.74
N ILE A 485 -19.57 10.67 55.10
CA ILE A 485 -21.00 10.96 54.85
C ILE A 485 -21.91 10.48 55.99
N ARG A 486 -21.39 9.73 56.98
CA ARG A 486 -22.21 9.20 58.09
C ARG A 486 -22.33 10.13 59.31
N ILE A 487 -21.58 11.23 59.40
CA ILE A 487 -21.55 12.07 60.62
C ILE A 487 -22.32 13.40 60.48
N GLU A 488 -22.73 13.81 59.27
CA GLU A 488 -23.47 15.08 59.10
C GLU A 488 -24.99 14.90 58.86
N ALA A 489 -25.47 13.68 58.67
CA ALA A 489 -26.91 13.39 58.54
C ALA A 489 -27.67 13.27 59.88
N GLU A 490 -26.97 13.27 61.03
CA GLU A 490 -27.60 13.17 62.36
C GLU A 490 -27.72 14.51 63.10
N ARG A 491 -27.34 15.65 62.48
CA ARG A 491 -27.26 16.94 63.20
C ARG A 491 -28.33 17.97 62.89
N ASN A 492 -29.22 17.73 61.92
CA ASN A 492 -30.31 18.65 61.58
C ASN A 492 -31.64 17.90 61.40
N ALA A 493 -32.22 17.45 62.51
CA ALA A 493 -33.64 17.12 62.59
C ALA A 493 -34.35 18.22 63.39
N PRO A 494 -35.25 19.02 62.79
CA PRO A 494 -36.22 19.79 63.54
C PRO A 494 -37.42 18.91 63.91
N SER A 495 -37.76 18.94 65.19
CA SER A 495 -38.93 18.32 65.82
C SER A 495 -40.24 18.85 65.22
N LEU A 496 -41.18 17.96 64.94
CA LEU A 496 -42.59 18.28 64.72
C LEU A 496 -43.43 17.14 65.29
N ASP A 497 -43.79 17.27 66.56
CA ASP A 497 -45.02 16.71 67.13
C ASP A 497 -46.06 17.84 67.10
N ASP A 498 -47.18 17.64 66.41
CA ASP A 498 -48.53 17.67 67.01
C ASP A 498 -49.66 17.79 65.97
N GLU A 499 -50.68 16.94 66.22
CA GLU A 499 -52.13 17.08 65.95
C GLU A 499 -52.70 17.04 64.51
N GLN A 500 -53.17 15.83 64.15
CA GLN A 500 -54.56 15.40 63.88
C GLN A 500 -55.67 16.33 63.29
N PRO A 501 -56.73 15.75 62.67
CA PRO A 501 -57.34 16.24 61.41
C PRO A 501 -58.82 16.65 61.53
N HIS A 502 -59.35 17.39 60.55
CA HIS A 502 -60.79 17.37 60.22
C HIS A 502 -61.10 17.74 58.74
N VAL A 503 -61.70 16.77 58.05
CA VAL A 503 -62.90 16.80 57.18
C VAL A 503 -63.42 18.15 56.67
N ALA A 504 -63.56 18.31 55.35
CA ALA A 504 -64.83 18.65 54.66
C ALA A 504 -64.67 18.73 53.12
N GLU A 505 -65.71 18.25 52.44
CA GLU A 505 -65.93 18.14 50.98
C GLU A 505 -66.61 19.43 50.42
N PRO A 506 -67.10 19.51 49.15
CA PRO A 506 -66.79 20.59 48.22
C PRO A 506 -67.94 21.58 47.95
N ALA A 507 -67.67 22.68 47.23
CA ALA A 507 -68.72 23.56 46.72
C ALA A 507 -68.46 24.07 45.29
N LEU A 508 -69.53 24.01 44.51
CA LEU A 508 -69.76 24.45 43.13
C LEU A 508 -69.85 25.98 42.96
N SER A 509 -69.43 26.47 41.78
CA SER A 509 -70.00 27.61 41.00
C SER A 509 -68.99 27.91 39.88
N GLY A 510 -69.29 27.93 38.58
CA GLY A 510 -70.50 28.40 37.90
C GLY A 510 -70.27 29.84 37.45
N SER A 511 -70.04 30.09 36.15
CA SER A 511 -70.49 31.26 35.35
C SER A 511 -69.74 31.36 34.00
N ALA A 512 -70.50 31.23 32.90
CA ALA A 512 -70.26 31.89 31.60
C ALA A 512 -70.82 33.35 31.66
N PRO A 513 -70.53 34.28 30.71
CA PRO A 513 -71.26 34.28 29.43
C PRO A 513 -70.55 34.90 28.18
N GLU A 514 -71.10 34.54 27.01
CA GLU A 514 -71.46 35.31 25.78
C GLU A 514 -70.53 36.29 24.98
N LEU A 515 -70.52 36.01 23.65
CA LEU A 515 -70.78 36.86 22.46
C LEU A 515 -69.92 38.10 22.10
N SER A 516 -69.36 38.07 20.86
CA SER A 516 -69.48 39.10 19.78
C SER A 516 -68.48 38.75 18.65
N GLU A 517 -68.93 38.34 17.47
CA GLU A 517 -69.26 39.16 16.27
C GLU A 517 -68.07 39.72 15.47
N SER A 518 -68.16 39.48 14.16
CA SER A 518 -67.26 39.78 13.02
C SER A 518 -67.18 41.30 12.71
N PRO A 519 -66.33 41.83 11.78
CA PRO A 519 -66.51 41.57 10.34
C PRO A 519 -65.25 41.66 9.43
N ALA A 520 -65.45 41.27 8.16
CA ALA A 520 -64.57 41.46 7.00
C ALA A 520 -64.38 42.94 6.58
N PRO A 521 -63.53 43.21 5.57
CA PRO A 521 -64.04 43.96 4.42
C PRO A 521 -63.52 43.55 3.02
N SER A 522 -64.28 44.01 2.03
CA SER A 522 -64.21 43.83 0.57
C SER A 522 -63.17 44.69 -0.19
N SER A 523 -62.81 44.19 -1.38
CA SER A 523 -62.68 44.80 -2.73
C SER A 523 -62.51 46.31 -2.98
N ALA A 524 -61.55 46.68 -3.86
CA ALA A 524 -61.63 47.60 -5.03
C ALA A 524 -60.21 47.89 -5.58
N THR A 525 -59.82 47.69 -6.85
CA THR A 525 -60.11 48.41 -8.14
C THR A 525 -59.39 49.77 -8.33
N GLY A 526 -58.67 49.91 -9.45
CA GLY A 526 -58.18 51.16 -10.07
C GLY A 526 -56.64 51.32 -10.06
N THR A 527 -55.91 51.83 -11.07
CA THR A 527 -56.24 52.54 -12.33
C THR A 527 -54.96 52.63 -13.20
N GLN A 528 -55.14 52.73 -14.53
CA GLN A 528 -54.23 53.17 -15.62
C GLN A 528 -53.67 54.60 -15.40
N PRO A 529 -52.60 55.10 -16.11
CA PRO A 529 -52.65 55.58 -17.52
C PRO A 529 -51.38 55.22 -18.36
N ASP A 530 -51.45 54.93 -19.67
CA ASP A 530 -51.45 55.74 -20.93
C ASP A 530 -50.07 56.12 -21.53
N ASP A 531 -50.10 56.25 -22.87
CA ASP A 531 -49.14 56.77 -23.88
C ASP A 531 -48.11 55.80 -24.51
N GLU A 532 -48.33 55.34 -25.76
CA GLU A 532 -48.02 55.96 -27.09
C GLU A 532 -46.61 55.53 -27.59
N ASN A 533 -46.25 55.25 -28.84
CA ASN A 533 -46.86 55.18 -30.18
C ASN A 533 -45.72 54.66 -31.14
N VAL A 534 -46.07 54.29 -32.38
CA VAL A 534 -45.24 54.16 -33.62
C VAL A 534 -44.70 52.76 -34.07
N SER A 535 -45.34 52.30 -35.15
CA SER A 535 -45.12 51.28 -36.22
C SER A 535 -43.69 51.18 -36.86
N PRO A 536 -43.41 50.40 -37.96
CA PRO A 536 -44.22 49.50 -38.83
C PRO A 536 -43.59 48.09 -39.04
N GLY A 537 -44.20 47.04 -39.63
CA GLY A 537 -45.02 46.90 -40.84
C GLY A 537 -44.14 46.42 -42.02
N VAL A 538 -44.08 45.11 -42.31
CA VAL A 538 -43.50 44.57 -43.56
C VAL A 538 -44.33 43.41 -44.12
N SER A 539 -44.69 43.61 -45.40
CA SER A 539 -45.42 42.79 -46.36
C SER A 539 -45.04 41.31 -46.51
N VAL A 540 -46.09 40.52 -46.72
CA VAL A 540 -46.08 39.21 -47.37
C VAL A 540 -46.38 39.39 -48.86
N VAL A 541 -45.55 38.82 -49.74
CA VAL A 541 -45.83 38.63 -51.18
C VAL A 541 -45.42 37.21 -51.58
N PRO A 542 -46.24 36.46 -52.35
CA PRO A 542 -46.00 35.06 -52.70
C PRO A 542 -45.30 34.89 -54.07
N GLY A 543 -44.55 33.80 -54.23
CA GLY A 543 -43.95 33.38 -55.51
C GLY A 543 -43.83 31.84 -55.61
N PRO A 544 -43.77 31.27 -56.83
CA PRO A 544 -44.54 30.06 -57.19
C PRO A 544 -43.63 28.84 -57.53
N PRO A 545 -44.07 27.78 -58.24
CA PRO A 545 -44.03 26.40 -57.74
C PRO A 545 -42.89 25.53 -58.32
N VAL A 546 -42.60 24.46 -57.58
CA VAL A 546 -42.13 23.11 -57.94
C VAL A 546 -41.51 22.91 -59.33
N ASN A 547 -40.28 22.37 -59.34
CA ASN A 547 -39.85 21.37 -60.31
C ASN A 547 -39.06 20.27 -59.59
N ASP A 548 -39.51 19.03 -59.83
CA ASP A 548 -38.92 17.78 -59.41
C ASP A 548 -37.51 17.59 -60.00
N VAL A 549 -36.53 17.27 -59.14
CA VAL A 549 -35.34 16.50 -59.52
C VAL A 549 -34.98 15.62 -58.32
N ASP A 550 -35.20 14.31 -58.49
CA ASP A 550 -34.66 13.23 -57.68
C ASP A 550 -33.12 13.25 -57.75
N ASP A 551 -32.46 13.57 -56.64
CA ASP A 551 -31.11 13.08 -56.29
C ASP A 551 -30.80 13.50 -54.84
N VAL A 552 -31.36 12.71 -53.92
CA VAL A 552 -31.09 12.75 -52.48
C VAL A 552 -29.93 11.81 -52.22
N ASP A 553 -28.73 12.35 -51.94
CA ASP A 553 -27.81 11.85 -50.89
C ASP A 553 -26.45 12.58 -50.80
N ASP A 554 -26.08 13.47 -51.76
CA ASP A 554 -24.71 14.05 -51.80
C ASP A 554 -24.55 15.53 -51.40
N VAL A 555 -25.61 16.21 -50.93
CA VAL A 555 -25.56 17.68 -50.62
C VAL A 555 -25.63 18.00 -49.12
N ALA A 556 -25.84 17.00 -48.25
CA ALA A 556 -25.97 17.23 -46.80
C ALA A 556 -24.65 17.60 -46.08
N ASP A 557 -23.47 17.35 -46.69
CA ASP A 557 -22.17 17.70 -46.10
C ASP A 557 -21.62 19.07 -46.55
N ALA A 558 -22.18 19.68 -47.60
CA ALA A 558 -21.69 20.95 -48.15
C ALA A 558 -22.32 22.21 -47.53
N LEU A 559 -23.34 22.06 -46.67
CA LEU A 559 -24.09 23.17 -46.06
C LEU A 559 -24.00 23.25 -44.53
N ARG A 560 -22.97 22.64 -43.91
CA ARG A 560 -22.55 23.03 -42.55
C ARG A 560 -21.82 24.38 -42.61
N GLY A 561 -22.52 25.41 -42.12
CA GLY A 561 -22.18 26.82 -42.25
C GLY A 561 -20.86 27.29 -41.60
N PRO A 562 -20.51 28.57 -41.82
CA PRO A 562 -19.23 29.19 -41.51
C PRO A 562 -19.08 29.60 -40.03
N ASP A 563 -19.24 28.66 -39.08
CA ASP A 563 -19.05 28.92 -37.63
C ASP A 563 -17.62 28.60 -37.14
N ASN A 564 -16.69 28.30 -38.05
CA ASN A 564 -15.29 27.99 -37.71
C ASN A 564 -14.35 29.20 -37.78
N PHE A 565 -14.85 30.41 -37.53
CA PHE A 565 -13.95 31.53 -37.26
C PHE A 565 -13.32 31.33 -35.89
N PRO A 566 -11.99 31.26 -35.77
CA PRO A 566 -11.34 31.12 -34.47
C PRO A 566 -11.78 32.29 -33.60
N ALA A 567 -12.39 31.98 -32.45
CA ALA A 567 -12.74 32.99 -31.47
C ALA A 567 -11.51 33.87 -31.20
N PRO A 568 -11.68 35.21 -31.14
CA PRO A 568 -10.56 36.12 -30.96
C PRO A 568 -9.76 35.71 -29.71
N PRO A 569 -8.42 35.74 -29.76
CA PRO A 569 -7.57 35.27 -28.67
C PRO A 569 -7.91 36.03 -27.38
N THR A 570 -8.19 35.31 -26.30
CA THR A 570 -8.45 35.93 -25.00
C THR A 570 -7.19 36.64 -24.50
N PRO A 571 -7.30 37.71 -23.70
CA PRO A 571 -6.13 38.39 -23.12
C PRO A 571 -5.17 37.44 -22.40
N LEU A 572 -5.70 36.37 -21.82
CA LEU A 572 -4.94 35.31 -21.16
C LEU A 572 -4.12 34.46 -22.16
N THR A 573 -4.69 34.10 -23.32
CA THR A 573 -3.93 33.41 -24.38
C THR A 573 -2.79 34.26 -24.92
N ILE A 574 -2.99 35.57 -25.07
CA ILE A 574 -1.94 36.51 -25.49
C ILE A 574 -0.84 36.61 -24.42
N ALA A 575 -1.21 36.69 -23.14
CA ALA A 575 -0.26 36.74 -22.04
C ALA A 575 0.55 35.43 -21.89
N LEU A 576 -0.09 34.27 -22.09
CA LEU A 576 0.58 32.97 -22.11
C LEU A 576 1.52 32.80 -23.31
N ALA A 577 1.19 33.41 -24.46
CA ALA A 577 2.08 33.44 -25.62
C ALA A 577 3.42 34.12 -25.27
N GLY A 578 3.44 35.08 -24.35
CA GLY A 578 4.65 35.78 -23.90
C GLY A 578 5.38 35.17 -22.68
N ALA A 579 4.83 34.16 -22.01
CA ALA A 579 5.44 33.60 -20.80
C ALA A 579 6.70 32.77 -21.12
N SER A 580 7.86 33.27 -20.71
CA SER A 580 9.17 32.66 -20.99
C SER A 580 9.87 32.06 -19.76
N ASP A 581 9.39 32.40 -18.55
CA ASP A 581 9.91 31.89 -17.29
C ASP A 581 8.80 31.34 -16.36
N ALA A 582 9.22 30.59 -15.34
CA ALA A 582 8.30 29.95 -14.39
C ALA A 582 7.50 30.95 -13.53
N ARG A 583 8.00 32.18 -13.33
CA ARG A 583 7.29 33.22 -12.56
C ARG A 583 6.17 33.83 -13.37
N GLN A 584 6.42 34.13 -14.64
CA GLN A 584 5.41 34.58 -15.59
C GLN A 584 4.32 33.51 -15.75
N PHE A 585 4.70 32.24 -15.87
CA PHE A 585 3.75 31.13 -15.91
C PHE A 585 2.88 31.05 -14.65
N GLY A 586 3.49 31.13 -13.45
CA GLY A 586 2.76 31.16 -12.17
C GLY A 586 1.81 32.36 -12.05
N ALA A 587 2.21 33.53 -12.56
CA ALA A 587 1.36 34.72 -12.59
C ALA A 587 0.13 34.54 -13.49
N GLN A 588 0.24 33.83 -14.62
CA GLN A 588 -0.91 33.52 -15.48
C GLN A 588 -1.90 32.55 -14.83
N ILE A 589 -1.42 31.59 -14.03
CA ILE A 589 -2.30 30.72 -13.22
C ILE A 589 -3.08 31.56 -12.20
N GLU A 590 -2.42 32.51 -11.53
CA GLU A 590 -3.07 33.40 -10.57
C GLU A 590 -4.05 34.38 -11.26
N ALA A 591 -3.75 34.86 -12.47
CA ALA A 591 -4.66 35.69 -13.26
C ALA A 591 -5.92 34.93 -13.67
N LEU A 592 -5.79 33.66 -14.08
CA LEU A 592 -6.93 32.79 -14.38
C LEU A 592 -7.78 32.56 -13.11
N ARG A 593 -7.14 32.30 -11.97
CA ARG A 593 -7.81 32.17 -10.67
C ARG A 593 -8.60 33.43 -10.28
N GLN A 594 -8.04 34.62 -10.52
CA GLN A 594 -8.75 35.89 -10.27
C GLN A 594 -9.94 36.07 -11.20
N ARG A 595 -9.82 35.69 -12.48
CA ARG A 595 -10.90 35.81 -13.47
C ARG A 595 -12.08 34.89 -13.16
N ALA A 596 -11.84 33.74 -12.54
CA ALA A 596 -12.92 32.85 -12.14
C ALA A 596 -13.96 33.54 -11.20
N GLY A 597 -13.68 34.74 -10.68
CA GLY A 597 -14.66 35.56 -9.95
C GLY A 597 -14.96 35.04 -8.54
N VAL A 598 -14.23 34.01 -8.14
CA VAL A 598 -14.43 33.30 -6.89
C VAL A 598 -13.45 33.91 -5.87
N GLY A 599 -13.98 34.50 -4.80
CA GLY A 599 -13.19 35.30 -3.85
C GLY A 599 -11.98 34.54 -3.28
N ARG A 600 -11.00 35.26 -2.74
CA ARG A 600 -9.78 34.65 -2.12
C ARG A 600 -10.09 33.52 -1.14
N ALA A 601 -11.28 33.53 -0.51
CA ALA A 601 -11.77 32.53 0.42
C ALA A 601 -12.11 31.19 -0.26
N ASP A 602 -12.81 31.25 -1.40
CA ASP A 602 -13.40 30.08 -2.04
C ASP A 602 -12.39 29.25 -2.84
N TRP A 603 -11.29 29.85 -3.33
CA TRP A 603 -10.12 29.14 -3.86
C TRP A 603 -8.91 29.26 -2.93
N SER A 604 -9.04 28.89 -1.66
CA SER A 604 -7.87 28.82 -0.79
C SER A 604 -6.80 27.88 -1.37
N HIS A 605 -5.54 28.05 -0.97
CA HIS A 605 -4.46 27.10 -1.33
C HIS A 605 -4.81 25.63 -0.95
N ALA A 606 -5.73 25.44 0.00
CA ALA A 606 -6.22 24.13 0.39
C ALA A 606 -7.13 23.50 -0.66
N ARG A 607 -8.04 24.30 -1.27
CA ARG A 607 -8.93 23.81 -2.34
C ARG A 607 -8.19 23.57 -3.64
N LEU A 608 -7.29 24.48 -4.03
CA LEU A 608 -6.40 24.23 -5.17
C LEU A 608 -5.55 22.96 -4.95
N ALA A 609 -5.16 22.70 -3.70
CA ALA A 609 -4.43 21.48 -3.37
C ALA A 609 -5.29 20.22 -3.41
N SER A 610 -6.58 20.27 -3.04
CA SER A 610 -7.49 19.12 -3.17
C SER A 610 -7.78 18.79 -4.62
N GLU A 611 -7.98 19.79 -5.49
CA GLU A 611 -8.18 19.55 -6.92
C GLU A 611 -6.96 18.90 -7.58
N VAL A 612 -5.76 19.32 -7.18
CA VAL A 612 -4.48 18.77 -7.71
C VAL A 612 -4.22 17.34 -7.26
N SER A 613 -4.81 16.92 -6.17
CA SER A 613 -4.62 15.60 -5.56
C SER A 613 -5.86 14.72 -5.62
N GLN A 614 -6.82 15.06 -6.47
CA GLN A 614 -8.07 14.29 -6.66
C GLN A 614 -8.81 14.08 -5.32
N GLY A 615 -9.01 15.16 -4.57
CA GLY A 615 -9.79 15.17 -3.31
C GLY A 615 -8.96 15.20 -2.02
N PHE A 616 -7.69 14.83 -2.03
CA PHE A 616 -6.89 14.75 -0.78
C PHE A 616 -6.01 15.97 -0.54
N ALA A 617 -6.45 16.95 0.25
CA ALA A 617 -5.68 18.18 0.54
C ALA A 617 -4.42 17.95 1.41
N THR A 618 -3.43 17.21 0.92
CA THR A 618 -2.19 16.93 1.65
C THR A 618 -1.34 18.20 1.81
N ARG A 619 -0.58 18.29 2.91
CA ARG A 619 0.40 19.39 3.12
C ARG A 619 1.39 19.51 1.96
N LYS A 620 1.73 18.40 1.31
CA LYS A 620 2.62 18.34 0.15
C LYS A 620 1.98 18.99 -1.08
N ALA A 621 0.71 18.71 -1.36
CA ALA A 621 -0.04 19.35 -2.44
C ALA A 621 -0.17 20.87 -2.22
N ARG A 622 -0.50 21.33 -0.99
CA ARG A 622 -0.54 22.77 -0.66
C ARG A 622 0.80 23.46 -0.88
N ARG A 623 1.90 22.81 -0.49
CA ARG A 623 3.25 23.34 -0.70
C ARG A 623 3.62 23.38 -2.19
N ALA A 624 3.26 22.35 -2.95
CA ALA A 624 3.48 22.30 -4.39
C ALA A 624 2.71 23.42 -5.10
N VAL A 625 1.41 23.58 -4.83
CA VAL A 625 0.58 24.66 -5.38
C VAL A 625 1.18 26.03 -5.03
N LYS A 626 1.59 26.25 -3.77
CA LYS A 626 2.26 27.50 -3.36
C LYS A 626 3.57 27.72 -4.11
N GLN A 627 4.32 26.66 -4.42
CA GLN A 627 5.55 26.74 -5.22
C GLN A 627 5.27 27.00 -6.70
N TRP A 628 4.16 26.50 -7.25
CA TRP A 628 3.72 26.76 -8.62
C TRP A 628 3.29 28.21 -8.80
N LEU A 629 2.43 28.71 -7.92
CA LEU A 629 1.98 30.10 -7.95
C LEU A 629 3.13 31.09 -7.73
N ALA A 630 4.13 30.72 -6.93
CA ALA A 630 5.35 31.51 -6.75
C ALA A 630 6.37 31.38 -7.89
N GLY A 631 6.10 30.56 -8.91
CA GLY A 631 7.01 30.30 -10.03
C GLY A 631 8.34 29.64 -9.63
N LYS A 632 8.35 28.88 -8.53
CA LYS A 632 9.55 28.18 -8.04
C LYS A 632 9.70 26.79 -8.64
N VAL A 633 8.58 26.16 -8.98
CA VAL A 633 8.52 24.80 -9.54
C VAL A 633 7.46 24.80 -10.63
N LEU A 634 7.75 24.17 -11.77
CA LEU A 634 6.76 23.98 -12.83
C LEU A 634 5.88 22.76 -12.51
N PRO A 635 4.55 22.86 -12.63
CA PRO A 635 3.65 21.71 -12.48
C PRO A 635 3.82 20.73 -13.65
N SER A 636 3.48 19.45 -13.42
CA SER A 636 3.28 18.51 -14.54
C SER A 636 1.94 18.81 -15.22
N TRP A 637 1.86 18.64 -16.54
CA TRP A 637 0.62 18.88 -17.29
C TRP A 637 -0.57 18.08 -16.75
N SER A 638 -0.34 16.82 -16.37
CA SER A 638 -1.35 15.94 -15.77
C SER A 638 -2.01 16.50 -14.50
N ARG A 639 -1.27 17.28 -13.72
CA ARG A 639 -1.77 17.90 -12.48
C ARG A 639 -2.31 19.30 -12.69
N LEU A 640 -1.78 20.01 -13.70
CA LEU A 640 -2.21 21.36 -14.03
C LEU A 640 -3.56 21.35 -14.75
N ARG A 641 -3.77 20.43 -15.70
CA ARG A 641 -4.95 20.40 -16.56
C ARG A 641 -6.28 20.31 -15.77
N PRO A 642 -6.46 19.40 -14.79
CA PRO A 642 -7.69 19.35 -14.00
C PRO A 642 -7.94 20.65 -13.22
N LEU A 643 -6.88 21.21 -12.64
CA LEU A 643 -6.94 22.49 -11.92
C LEU A 643 -7.34 23.66 -12.83
N LEU A 644 -6.83 23.72 -14.06
CA LEU A 644 -7.22 24.75 -15.04
C LEU A 644 -8.69 24.61 -15.46
N ILE A 645 -9.16 23.38 -15.69
CA ILE A 645 -10.57 23.10 -16.02
C ILE A 645 -11.47 23.52 -14.85
N ALA A 646 -11.12 23.17 -13.61
CA ALA A 646 -11.86 23.54 -12.43
C ALA A 646 -11.93 25.07 -12.21
N MET A 647 -10.91 25.81 -12.66
CA MET A 647 -10.91 27.29 -12.68
C MET A 647 -11.63 27.90 -13.89
N GLY A 648 -12.27 27.09 -14.74
CA GLY A 648 -13.02 27.56 -15.91
C GLY A 648 -12.15 27.93 -17.11
N ALA A 649 -10.98 27.33 -17.28
CA ALA A 649 -10.17 27.51 -18.48
C ALA A 649 -10.85 26.90 -19.71
N GLY A 650 -11.03 27.71 -20.77
CA GLY A 650 -11.56 27.23 -22.04
C GLY A 650 -10.56 26.36 -22.82
N LYS A 651 -11.03 25.64 -23.84
CA LYS A 651 -10.20 24.74 -24.66
C LYS A 651 -8.99 25.45 -25.30
N GLY A 652 -9.17 26.69 -25.78
CA GLY A 652 -8.07 27.51 -26.32
C GLY A 652 -7.05 27.94 -25.27
N GLU A 653 -7.48 28.15 -24.03
CA GLU A 653 -6.60 28.54 -22.92
C GLU A 653 -5.81 27.36 -22.40
N LEU A 654 -6.42 26.17 -22.34
CA LEU A 654 -5.72 24.92 -22.04
C LEU A 654 -4.60 24.67 -23.04
N ALA A 655 -4.86 24.83 -24.34
CA ALA A 655 -3.82 24.71 -25.37
C ALA A 655 -2.69 25.74 -25.18
N ALA A 656 -3.03 26.99 -24.85
CA ALA A 656 -2.04 28.03 -24.58
C ALA A 656 -1.21 27.75 -23.33
N PHE A 657 -1.80 27.20 -22.25
CA PHE A 657 -1.07 26.79 -21.05
C PHE A 657 -0.15 25.60 -21.31
N GLU A 658 -0.59 24.62 -22.11
CA GLU A 658 0.25 23.48 -22.48
C GLU A 658 1.48 23.93 -23.26
N GLU A 659 1.30 24.80 -24.25
CA GLU A 659 2.38 25.33 -25.07
C GLU A 659 3.31 26.26 -24.27
N ALA A 660 2.77 27.09 -23.38
CA ALA A 660 3.58 27.87 -22.45
C ALA A 660 4.38 26.97 -21.49
N LEU A 661 3.77 25.90 -20.96
CA LEU A 661 4.46 24.96 -20.07
C LEU A 661 5.62 24.25 -20.80
N ARG A 662 5.41 23.82 -22.05
CA ARG A 662 6.47 23.23 -22.90
C ARG A 662 7.61 24.22 -23.11
N ARG A 663 7.31 25.46 -23.51
CA ARG A 663 8.34 26.49 -23.74
C ARG A 663 9.14 26.83 -22.47
N VAL A 664 8.45 27.04 -21.34
CA VAL A 664 9.11 27.35 -20.06
C VAL A 664 9.90 26.15 -19.53
N SER A 665 9.43 24.91 -19.76
CA SER A 665 10.21 23.71 -19.43
C SER A 665 11.48 23.60 -20.28
N HIS A 666 11.40 23.94 -21.57
CA HIS A 666 12.53 23.92 -22.47
C HIS A 666 13.58 24.98 -22.09
N THR A 667 13.15 26.22 -21.81
CA THR A 667 14.06 27.28 -21.33
C THR A 667 14.69 26.92 -19.98
N ALA A 668 13.93 26.30 -19.06
CA ALA A 668 14.47 25.81 -17.80
C ALA A 668 15.53 24.70 -18.00
N THR A 669 15.34 23.81 -18.98
CA THR A 669 16.34 22.77 -19.31
C THR A 669 17.59 23.34 -19.99
N VAL A 670 17.45 24.37 -20.83
CA VAL A 670 18.57 25.00 -21.55
C VAL A 670 19.38 25.91 -20.63
N MET A 671 18.74 26.59 -19.67
CA MET A 671 19.39 27.48 -18.69
C MET A 671 19.99 26.74 -17.49
N ALA A 672 19.62 25.46 -17.27
CA ALA A 672 20.26 24.64 -16.26
C ALA A 672 21.67 24.24 -16.74
N ASP A 673 22.67 25.09 -16.45
CA ASP A 673 24.08 24.82 -16.75
C ASP A 673 24.45 23.39 -16.29
N PRO A 674 24.73 22.46 -17.23
CA PRO A 674 25.10 21.08 -16.89
C PRO A 674 26.30 21.03 -15.94
N ALA A 675 27.20 22.02 -16.02
CA ALA A 675 28.35 22.13 -15.15
C ALA A 675 27.97 22.57 -13.72
N GLU A 676 26.90 23.35 -13.54
CA GLU A 676 26.39 23.70 -12.21
C GLU A 676 25.60 22.53 -11.59
N MET A 677 24.85 21.79 -12.41
CA MET A 677 24.14 20.58 -11.94
C MET A 677 25.10 19.46 -11.52
N MET A 678 26.18 19.25 -12.29
CA MET A 678 27.28 18.34 -11.94
C MET A 678 28.02 18.81 -10.68
N ARG A 679 28.31 20.12 -10.54
CA ARG A 679 28.96 20.67 -9.34
C ARG A 679 28.11 20.55 -8.08
N ARG A 680 26.78 20.68 -8.17
CA ARG A 680 25.89 20.46 -7.02
C ARG A 680 25.78 18.99 -6.61
N ARG A 681 25.90 18.06 -7.58
CA ARG A 681 25.88 16.62 -7.31
C ARG A 681 27.20 16.14 -6.71
N SER A 682 28.35 16.62 -7.19
CA SER A 682 29.67 16.33 -6.60
C SER A 682 29.78 16.90 -5.18
N ARG A 683 29.35 18.15 -4.94
CA ARG A 683 29.39 18.71 -3.58
C ARG A 683 28.59 17.92 -2.55
N ARG A 684 27.51 17.23 -2.96
CA ARG A 684 26.76 16.34 -2.07
C ARG A 684 27.49 15.01 -1.84
N SER A 685 28.13 14.42 -2.86
CA SER A 685 28.93 13.21 -2.66
C SER A 685 30.17 13.47 -1.81
N ASP A 686 30.84 14.61 -2.03
CA ASP A 686 32.06 14.98 -1.32
C ASP A 686 31.76 15.27 0.15
N LEU A 687 30.58 15.83 0.45
CA LEU A 687 30.11 16.06 1.82
C LEU A 687 29.74 14.75 2.54
N ILE A 688 29.10 13.80 1.84
CA ILE A 688 28.80 12.48 2.39
C ILE A 688 30.11 11.72 2.66
N TRP A 689 31.09 11.81 1.76
CA TRP A 689 32.41 11.20 1.97
C TRP A 689 33.18 11.84 3.13
N LEU A 690 33.17 13.16 3.27
CA LEU A 690 33.83 13.85 4.39
C LEU A 690 33.18 13.51 5.74
N THR A 691 31.86 13.35 5.78
CA THR A 691 31.14 12.97 7.01
C THR A 691 31.38 11.50 7.36
N ALA A 692 31.40 10.60 6.38
CA ALA A 692 31.79 9.21 6.61
C ALA A 692 33.24 9.11 7.14
N LEU A 693 34.18 9.83 6.50
CA LEU A 693 35.60 9.83 6.88
C LEU A 693 35.81 10.33 8.32
N THR A 694 35.12 11.43 8.70
CA THR A 694 35.21 11.99 10.06
C THR A 694 34.58 11.06 11.11
N CYS A 695 33.45 10.41 10.81
CA CYS A 695 32.87 9.40 11.70
C CYS A 695 33.80 8.18 11.88
N THR A 696 34.39 7.66 10.80
CA THR A 696 35.36 6.55 10.91
C THR A 696 36.61 6.93 11.69
N ALA A 697 37.11 8.16 11.53
CA ALA A 697 38.25 8.64 12.29
C ALA A 697 37.95 8.71 13.79
N VAL A 698 36.79 9.26 14.18
CA VAL A 698 36.36 9.31 15.59
C VAL A 698 36.22 7.90 16.17
N PHE A 699 35.62 6.96 15.43
CA PHE A 699 35.44 5.59 15.90
C PHE A 699 36.77 4.85 16.06
N ALA A 700 37.68 4.98 15.09
CA ALA A 700 39.02 4.38 15.17
C ALA A 700 39.82 4.95 16.36
N THR A 701 39.70 6.26 16.60
CA THR A 701 40.39 6.90 17.75
C THR A 701 39.82 6.41 19.08
N ALA A 702 38.49 6.28 19.18
CA ALA A 702 37.82 5.76 20.36
C ALA A 702 38.20 4.29 20.63
N ALA A 703 38.22 3.44 19.60
CA ALA A 703 38.62 2.04 19.71
C ALA A 703 40.09 1.88 20.13
N ALA A 704 41.01 2.63 19.51
CA ALA A 704 42.42 2.63 19.88
C ALA A 704 42.61 3.10 21.34
N THR A 705 41.87 4.12 21.77
CA THR A 705 41.91 4.61 23.16
C THR A 705 41.39 3.55 24.13
N GLY A 706 40.29 2.88 23.81
CA GLY A 706 39.74 1.78 24.61
C GLY A 706 40.70 0.60 24.76
N ILE A 707 41.37 0.19 23.68
CA ILE A 707 42.40 -0.87 23.72
C ILE A 707 43.58 -0.44 24.58
N LEU A 708 44.06 0.80 24.45
CA LEU A 708 45.18 1.31 25.24
C LEU A 708 44.83 1.39 26.73
N LEU A 709 43.63 1.86 27.07
CA LEU A 709 43.10 1.87 28.43
C LEU A 709 42.99 0.44 28.97
N SER A 710 42.40 -0.49 28.22
CA SER A 710 42.29 -1.89 28.64
C SER A 710 43.64 -2.55 28.86
N ALA A 711 44.66 -2.23 28.07
CA ALA A 711 46.01 -2.79 28.21
C ALA A 711 46.80 -2.16 29.37
N THR A 712 46.52 -0.91 29.71
CA THR A 712 47.21 -0.19 30.80
C THR A 712 46.49 -0.29 32.13
N TYR A 713 45.23 -0.72 32.15
CA TYR A 713 44.43 -1.00 33.34
C TYR A 713 44.81 -2.37 33.94
N SER A 714 46.11 -2.54 34.24
CA SER A 714 46.57 -3.54 35.20
C SER A 714 46.34 -2.98 36.59
N ALA A 715 45.75 -3.76 37.49
CA ALA A 715 45.33 -3.39 38.85
C ALA A 715 46.51 -3.12 39.82
N ASP A 716 47.44 -2.26 39.41
CA ASP A 716 48.58 -1.83 40.21
C ASP A 716 48.28 -0.42 40.74
N PRO A 717 47.98 -0.25 42.04
CA PRO A 717 47.44 1.00 42.61
C PRO A 717 48.41 2.18 42.61
N VAL A 718 49.61 2.03 42.04
CA VAL A 718 50.68 3.03 42.06
C VAL A 718 50.80 3.79 40.73
N GLN A 719 50.07 3.40 39.67
CA GLN A 719 50.14 4.16 38.41
C GLN A 719 49.43 5.52 38.52
N PRO A 720 50.08 6.60 38.04
CA PRO A 720 49.56 7.94 38.24
C PRO A 720 48.37 8.24 37.30
N LEU A 721 47.24 8.58 37.91
CA LEU A 721 45.91 8.85 37.30
C LEU A 721 45.88 9.92 36.18
N TRP A 722 46.96 10.67 35.94
CA TRP A 722 46.97 11.73 34.94
C TRP A 722 46.96 11.22 33.49
N LYS A 723 47.48 10.01 33.21
CA LYS A 723 47.49 9.42 31.87
C LYS A 723 46.09 9.16 31.30
N PRO A 724 45.17 8.47 32.01
CA PRO A 724 43.79 8.31 31.52
C PRO A 724 43.05 9.65 31.46
N LEU A 725 43.33 10.58 32.38
CA LEU A 725 42.76 11.93 32.36
C LEU A 725 43.10 12.71 31.07
N ILE A 726 44.35 12.67 30.61
CA ILE A 726 44.74 13.32 29.35
C ILE A 726 44.03 12.67 28.15
N ALA A 727 43.90 11.34 28.12
CA ALA A 727 43.20 10.64 27.04
C ALA A 727 41.71 11.00 27.00
N ILE A 728 41.05 11.10 28.15
CA ILE A 728 39.66 11.53 28.28
C ILE A 728 39.50 12.97 27.79
N LEU A 729 40.41 13.87 28.17
CA LEU A 729 40.36 15.28 27.80
C LEU A 729 40.60 15.49 26.29
N LEU A 730 41.50 14.71 25.68
CA LEU A 730 41.74 14.72 24.24
C LEU A 730 40.51 14.24 23.45
N ASN A 731 39.86 13.17 23.91
CA ASN A 731 38.61 12.66 23.31
C ASN A 731 37.46 13.66 23.46
N ALA A 732 37.34 14.35 24.59
CA ALA A 732 36.33 15.39 24.78
C ALA A 732 36.53 16.56 23.80
N VAL A 733 37.76 17.00 23.57
CA VAL A 733 38.07 18.08 22.61
C VAL A 733 37.75 17.66 21.17
N LEU A 734 38.12 16.43 20.78
CA LEU A 734 37.79 15.87 19.46
C LEU A 734 36.27 15.75 19.25
N ALA A 735 35.52 15.33 20.26
CA ALA A 735 34.06 15.23 20.21
C ALA A 735 33.40 16.60 20.07
N VAL A 736 33.90 17.63 20.77
CA VAL A 736 33.40 19.02 20.64
C VAL A 736 33.72 19.62 19.27
N GLY A 737 34.90 19.32 18.71
CA GLY A 737 35.28 19.71 17.35
C GLY A 737 34.40 19.06 16.28
N ALA A 738 34.18 17.74 16.40
CA ALA A 738 33.26 17.01 15.52
C ALA A 738 31.83 17.58 15.62
N ARG A 739 31.36 17.89 16.83
CA ARG A 739 30.04 18.50 17.07
C ARG A 739 29.88 19.85 16.37
N THR A 740 30.86 20.74 16.47
CA THR A 740 30.76 22.08 15.86
C THR A 740 30.79 22.00 14.34
N VAL A 741 31.54 21.06 13.78
CA VAL A 741 31.56 20.78 12.33
C VAL A 741 30.23 20.17 11.87
N LEU A 742 29.70 19.15 12.57
CA LEU A 742 28.42 18.51 12.24
C LEU A 742 27.24 19.49 12.38
N HIS A 743 27.21 20.31 13.43
CA HIS A 743 26.11 21.25 13.67
C HIS A 743 26.06 22.37 12.63
N ARG A 744 27.21 22.78 12.07
CA ARG A 744 27.23 23.72 10.93
C ARG A 744 26.83 23.08 9.60
N LEU A 745 26.98 21.76 9.48
CA LEU A 745 26.67 21.02 8.26
C LEU A 745 25.23 20.49 8.20
N TYR A 746 24.57 20.31 9.34
CA TYR A 746 23.26 19.66 9.44
C TYR A 746 22.20 20.52 10.15
N ASP A 747 21.81 21.62 9.51
CA ASP A 747 20.78 22.53 10.03
C ASP A 747 19.33 22.09 9.72
N ARG A 748 19.11 20.83 9.32
CA ARG A 748 17.76 20.41 8.86
C ARG A 748 17.30 19.00 9.23
N TRP A 749 18.23 18.11 9.58
CA TRP A 749 17.99 16.72 9.98
C TRP A 749 19.26 16.39 10.78
N VAL A 750 19.34 16.19 12.09
CA VAL A 750 18.71 15.16 12.90
C VAL A 750 19.12 15.48 14.35
N PRO A 751 18.26 16.08 15.19
CA PRO A 751 18.56 16.20 16.62
C PRO A 751 18.67 14.82 17.34
N GLY A 752 18.05 13.77 16.79
CA GLY A 752 18.07 12.41 17.36
C GLY A 752 19.42 11.67 17.30
N LEU A 753 20.22 11.83 16.24
CA LEU A 753 21.55 11.21 16.14
C LEU A 753 22.56 11.89 17.06
N VAL A 754 22.42 13.21 17.24
CA VAL A 754 23.19 13.96 18.23
C VAL A 754 22.81 13.50 19.63
N LEU A 755 21.53 13.25 19.91
CA LEU A 755 21.05 12.73 21.19
C LEU A 755 21.54 11.29 21.46
N LEU A 756 21.57 10.43 20.43
CA LEU A 756 22.08 9.06 20.52
C LEU A 756 23.58 9.05 20.81
N GLY A 757 24.36 9.86 20.08
CA GLY A 757 25.79 10.04 20.35
C GLY A 757 26.05 10.59 21.76
N TRP A 758 25.17 11.48 22.24
CA TRP A 758 25.23 12.03 23.60
C TRP A 758 24.93 10.97 24.67
N LEU A 759 23.90 10.14 24.47
CA LEU A 759 23.57 9.02 25.35
C LEU A 759 24.71 8.00 25.41
N LEU A 760 25.33 7.67 24.26
CA LEU A 760 26.45 6.74 24.22
C LEU A 760 27.68 7.28 24.95
N THR A 761 27.98 8.58 24.80
CA THR A 761 29.12 9.22 25.49
C THR A 761 28.87 9.40 26.99
N LEU A 762 27.64 9.66 27.42
CA LEU A 762 27.29 9.67 28.85
C LEU A 762 27.34 8.28 29.47
N LEU A 763 26.83 7.27 28.77
CA LEU A 763 26.87 5.88 29.23
C LEU A 763 28.33 5.41 29.38
N THR A 764 29.18 5.71 28.38
CA THR A 764 30.59 5.27 28.39
C THR A 764 31.49 6.12 29.29
N GLY A 765 31.23 7.42 29.42
CA GLY A 765 32.08 8.31 30.22
C GLY A 765 31.71 8.40 31.69
N TYR A 766 30.43 8.22 32.04
CA TYR A 766 29.91 8.50 33.38
C TYR A 766 29.38 7.26 34.09
N ALA A 767 28.71 6.34 33.40
CA ALA A 767 28.17 5.14 34.02
C ALA A 767 29.25 4.06 34.25
N LEU A 768 30.22 3.95 33.33
CA LEU A 768 31.30 2.95 33.42
C LEU A 768 32.14 3.05 34.71
N PRO A 769 32.63 4.23 35.13
CA PRO A 769 33.43 4.34 36.36
C PRO A 769 32.62 4.08 37.64
N LEU A 770 31.33 4.40 37.62
CA LEU A 770 30.40 4.19 38.74
C LEU A 770 29.98 2.72 38.88
N LEU A 771 29.94 1.97 37.77
CA LEU A 771 29.60 0.54 37.76
C LEU A 771 30.80 -0.36 38.08
N THR A 772 32.04 0.11 37.86
CA THR A 772 33.27 -0.64 38.16
C THR A 772 33.65 -0.67 39.64
N ASP A 773 33.02 0.13 40.50
CA ASP A 773 33.21 0.09 41.96
C ASP A 773 32.50 -1.12 42.62
N HIS A 774 31.75 -1.90 41.84
CA HIS A 774 31.18 -3.19 42.25
C HIS A 774 31.69 -4.31 41.35
N ASP A 775 32.45 -5.24 41.92
CA ASP A 775 33.19 -6.32 41.23
C ASP A 775 32.37 -7.19 40.26
N TYR A 776 31.04 -7.15 40.34
CA TYR A 776 30.15 -7.89 39.44
C TYR A 776 29.72 -7.10 38.19
N GLY A 777 29.64 -5.76 38.26
CA GLY A 777 29.17 -4.92 37.15
C GLY A 777 30.17 -4.81 36.01
N GLY A 778 31.47 -4.71 36.36
CA GLY A 778 32.55 -4.54 35.37
C GLY A 778 32.74 -5.76 34.46
N ARG A 779 32.60 -6.99 34.98
CA ARG A 779 32.77 -8.23 34.20
C ARG A 779 31.63 -8.45 33.21
N ALA A 780 30.38 -8.32 33.66
CA ALA A 780 29.22 -8.50 32.80
C ALA A 780 29.19 -7.47 31.65
N LEU A 781 29.67 -6.25 31.90
CA LEU A 781 29.76 -5.20 30.89
C LEU A 781 30.93 -5.42 29.92
N ALA A 782 32.09 -5.90 30.39
CA ALA A 782 33.20 -6.27 29.52
C ALA A 782 32.82 -7.42 28.58
N ASP A 783 32.08 -8.41 29.07
CA ASP A 783 31.55 -9.51 28.25
C ASP A 783 30.50 -9.00 27.24
N PHE A 784 29.66 -8.04 27.63
CA PHE A 784 28.66 -7.44 26.72
C PHE A 784 29.30 -6.57 25.63
N ILE A 785 30.37 -5.83 25.93
CA ILE A 785 31.13 -5.04 24.95
C ILE A 785 32.00 -5.93 24.07
N GLY A 786 32.48 -7.08 24.56
CA GLY A 786 33.14 -8.08 23.72
C GLY A 786 32.17 -8.84 22.81
N PHE A 787 30.89 -8.89 23.16
CA PHE A 787 29.83 -9.53 22.38
C PHE A 787 29.27 -8.63 21.25
N LEU A 788 29.22 -7.32 21.47
CA LEU A 788 28.85 -6.31 20.46
C LEU A 788 30.03 -5.99 19.54
#